data_AF-A0A1F7JH97-F1
#
_entry.id   AF-A0A1F7JH97-F1
#
_cell.length_a   1.000
_cell.length_b   1.000
_cell.length_c   1.000
_cell.angle_alpha   90.00
_cell.angle_beta   90.00
_cell.angle_gamma   90.00
#
_symmetry.space_group_name_H-M   'P 1'
#
loop_
_entity.id
_entity.type
_entity.pdbx_description
1 polymer ?
#
loop_
_entity_poly.entity_id
_entity_poly.type
_entity_poly.pdbx_seq_one_letter_code
_entity_poly.pdbx_strand_id
1 'polypeptide(L)'
;MNNQSNNSTNSLSEQALNLLERYGWSIIPIGSDKRPLIAWKPYQKIKPTPKEIEQWFAIDPNANIGVVTGAISDLTIIDIDPRHNGTDKSFRNLKTIAVKTGGGGYHYYFKYEKGIKNGAGLKPGIDIRSEGGYVVVPPSLHQSGNYYEWIQSPENTAPLPIPDFVKSWIKQSKKQTSSNTGSLNKSILQGVSEGQRNNSAASVIGKLFNSLKKNEWEAVAWPLILAWNDKNTPPLAEHELRNIFESIRLKELQNENIASETETPPEEKKQLLTSRVNYPEVEEKVLRFLPNSQVALKIILAVSLSCNFKNSIMLWLLLVGVPSSGKTDLVRLIKDADCTYYLDNLTQNAFISGERASRSNKVYDLLPLLNKKCLVIKDWTAIFSLDEKMTKKLLGDLVGIYDREFTKFSSRRGNVSYKSAFAQLGCITPSTLNKHTQYMNMVGPRFLCYTLPPTPFHDVESNFNLIFANADRSILEKEARLYVSSYLNQLTQQSVSIKSFKKEVQAYLRTAAILMSNCRGIVILQSATFKNEDGEDVKYFETLDVQTEEPWRAIQQLIELSKYLAIVVGKDEVGVEELEIIKEVVISSMPADRSQALRAIKNSEGNITAKQLSDYSEKSAKTGRRLLDELCALKVLDKTRGEGSIAADYKLKVEFKDFVLLDPAEYMSAYSRGTETPPHIEKVNDGQLFDK
;
A
#
# COMPACT_ATOMS: atom_id res chain seq x y z
N MET A 1 -5.38 71.37 1.05
CA MET A 1 -6.80 71.16 1.38
C MET A 1 -7.37 70.30 0.25
N ASN A 2 -7.75 69.04 0.40
CA ASN A 2 -8.25 68.30 1.56
C ASN A 2 -7.65 66.90 1.66
N ASN A 3 -7.30 66.52 2.89
CA ASN A 3 -7.03 65.16 3.34
C ASN A 3 -8.33 64.37 3.47
N GLN A 4 -8.39 63.19 2.85
CA GLN A 4 -9.16 62.01 3.29
C GLN A 4 -8.36 60.78 2.81
N SER A 5 -7.37 60.31 3.57
CA SER A 5 -7.44 59.35 4.69
C SER A 5 -7.43 57.88 4.23
N ASN A 6 -6.24 57.28 4.35
CA ASN A 6 -5.90 55.86 4.33
C ASN A 6 -6.93 54.98 5.07
N ASN A 7 -7.36 53.88 4.44
CA ASN A 7 -7.70 52.62 5.11
C ASN A 7 -7.24 51.47 4.21
N SER A 8 -6.08 50.92 4.54
CA SER A 8 -5.46 49.74 3.93
C SER A 8 -6.28 48.49 4.22
N THR A 9 -6.69 47.76 3.17
CA THR A 9 -7.21 46.38 3.33
C THR A 9 -6.04 45.46 3.69
N ASN A 10 -5.87 45.19 4.98
CA ASN A 10 -4.85 44.25 5.49
C ASN A 10 -5.12 42.83 4.96
N SER A 11 -4.09 42.18 4.42
CA SER A 11 -4.19 40.83 3.83
C SER A 11 -4.56 39.77 4.88
N LEU A 12 -5.20 38.66 4.47
CA LEU A 12 -5.51 37.55 5.39
C LEU A 12 -4.28 37.00 6.12
N SER A 13 -3.12 37.03 5.46
CA SER A 13 -1.81 36.70 6.03
C SER A 13 -1.45 37.62 7.20
N GLU A 14 -1.56 38.95 7.03
CA GLU A 14 -1.29 39.93 8.09
C GLU A 14 -2.22 39.76 9.28
N GLN A 15 -3.49 39.43 9.03
CA GLN A 15 -4.45 39.20 10.10
C GLN A 15 -4.16 37.89 10.85
N ALA A 16 -3.76 36.82 10.14
CA ALA A 16 -3.31 35.57 10.75
C ALA A 16 -2.07 35.78 11.64
N LEU A 17 -1.08 36.54 11.15
CA LEU A 17 0.12 36.91 11.90
C LEU A 17 -0.24 37.72 13.16
N ASN A 18 -1.10 38.73 13.02
CA ASN A 18 -1.55 39.55 14.14
C ASN A 18 -2.19 38.72 15.25
N LEU A 19 -3.02 37.73 14.89
CA LEU A 19 -3.67 36.84 15.85
C LEU A 19 -2.67 35.94 16.60
N LEU A 20 -1.63 35.47 15.92
CA LEU A 20 -0.53 34.73 16.54
C LEU A 20 0.28 35.62 17.49
N GLU A 21 0.72 36.79 17.03
CA GLU A 21 1.68 37.63 17.76
C GLU A 21 1.05 38.35 18.95
N ARG A 22 -0.16 38.91 18.80
CA ARG A 22 -0.80 39.70 19.86
C ARG A 22 -1.52 38.85 20.89
N TYR A 23 -2.15 37.77 20.46
CA TYR A 23 -2.99 36.94 21.34
C TYR A 23 -2.40 35.55 21.62
N GLY A 24 -1.29 35.20 20.96
CA GLY A 24 -0.66 33.91 21.13
C GLY A 24 -1.51 32.75 20.61
N TRP A 25 -2.45 32.98 19.70
CA TRP A 25 -3.32 31.90 19.20
C TRP A 25 -2.59 31.04 18.18
N SER A 26 -2.75 29.72 18.26
CA SER A 26 -2.16 28.78 17.30
C SER A 26 -2.99 28.76 16.01
N ILE A 27 -2.43 29.32 14.94
CA ILE A 27 -3.13 29.56 13.67
C ILE A 27 -2.84 28.46 12.65
N ILE A 28 -3.84 28.10 11.85
CA ILE A 28 -3.72 27.16 10.73
C ILE A 28 -4.55 27.64 9.52
N PRO A 29 -4.14 27.32 8.28
CA PRO A 29 -4.91 27.63 7.08
C PRO A 29 -6.03 26.61 6.89
N ILE A 30 -7.24 27.10 6.63
CA ILE A 30 -8.46 26.31 6.49
C ILE A 30 -9.07 26.54 5.11
N GLY A 31 -9.51 25.47 4.46
CA GLY A 31 -10.23 25.54 3.18
C GLY A 31 -11.65 26.08 3.35
N SER A 32 -12.30 26.40 2.23
CA SER A 32 -13.71 26.81 2.20
C SER A 32 -14.66 25.71 2.73
N ASP A 33 -14.24 24.44 2.72
CA ASP A 33 -14.92 23.29 3.31
C ASP A 33 -14.71 23.11 4.82
N LYS A 34 -14.07 24.08 5.47
CA LYS A 34 -13.71 24.06 6.90
C LYS A 34 -12.72 22.96 7.27
N ARG A 35 -12.03 22.35 6.29
CA ARG A 35 -10.97 21.38 6.53
C ARG A 35 -9.59 22.05 6.49
N PRO A 36 -8.63 21.65 7.33
CA PRO A 36 -7.31 22.24 7.32
C PRO A 36 -6.57 21.88 6.04
N LEU A 37 -5.90 22.86 5.42
CA LEU A 37 -5.13 22.68 4.18
C LEU A 37 -3.76 22.02 4.44
N ILE A 38 -3.42 21.84 5.72
CA ILE A 38 -2.17 21.24 6.18
C ILE A 38 -2.43 20.12 7.19
N ALA A 39 -1.41 19.32 7.48
CA ALA A 39 -1.42 18.41 8.62
C ALA A 39 -1.42 19.20 9.94
N TRP A 40 -2.61 19.52 10.47
CA TRP A 40 -2.77 20.49 11.56
C TRP A 40 -2.55 19.95 12.98
N LYS A 41 -2.60 18.61 13.18
CA LYS A 41 -2.49 17.97 14.51
C LYS A 41 -1.24 18.36 15.32
N PRO A 42 -0.04 18.57 14.73
CA PRO A 42 1.12 19.08 15.45
C PRO A 42 0.87 20.44 16.10
N TYR A 43 0.04 21.28 15.49
CA TYR A 43 -0.26 22.63 15.97
C TYR A 43 -1.20 22.69 17.18
N GLN A 44 -1.63 21.52 17.68
CA GLN A 44 -2.24 21.37 19.00
C GLN A 44 -1.21 21.43 20.14
N LYS A 45 0.08 21.25 19.84
CA LYS A 45 1.16 21.23 20.83
C LYS A 45 2.26 22.27 20.57
N ILE A 46 2.43 22.70 19.33
CA ILE A 46 3.47 23.64 18.90
C ILE A 46 2.79 24.76 18.12
N LYS A 47 3.06 26.04 18.43
CA LYS A 47 2.50 27.14 17.65
C LYS A 47 3.23 27.26 16.30
N PRO A 48 2.54 27.68 15.23
CA PRO A 48 3.22 27.99 13.98
C PRO A 48 4.19 29.16 14.16
N THR A 49 5.24 29.17 13.36
CA THR A 49 6.13 30.33 13.20
C THR A 49 5.51 31.35 12.24
N PRO A 50 5.85 32.66 12.35
CA PRO A 50 5.41 33.67 11.39
C PRO A 50 5.69 33.28 9.93
N LYS A 51 6.87 32.71 9.68
CA LYS A 51 7.29 32.25 8.35
C LYS A 51 6.42 31.12 7.81
N GLU A 52 5.97 30.19 8.66
CA GLU A 52 5.03 29.15 8.24
C GLU A 52 3.68 29.74 7.85
N ILE A 53 3.17 30.71 8.62
CA ILE A 53 1.93 31.43 8.29
C ILE A 53 2.08 32.14 6.94
N GLU A 54 3.13 32.94 6.75
CA GLU A 54 3.39 33.64 5.48
C GLU A 54 3.44 32.66 4.30
N GLN A 55 4.09 31.51 4.46
CA GLN A 55 4.16 30.49 3.41
C GLN A 55 2.80 29.90 3.06
N TRP A 56 1.96 29.63 4.06
CA TRP A 56 0.63 29.06 3.82
C TRP A 56 -0.27 30.02 3.03
N PHE A 57 -0.27 31.30 3.41
CA PHE A 57 -1.06 32.32 2.74
C PHE A 57 -0.43 32.83 1.43
N ALA A 58 0.86 32.55 1.18
CA ALA A 58 1.47 32.72 -0.14
C ALA A 58 1.02 31.63 -1.13
N ILE A 59 0.80 30.40 -0.64
CA ILE A 59 0.29 29.28 -1.46
C ILE A 59 -1.19 29.48 -1.80
N ASP A 60 -1.99 29.86 -0.80
CA ASP A 60 -3.41 30.18 -0.99
C ASP A 60 -3.77 31.50 -0.27
N PRO A 61 -3.74 32.63 -1.00
CA PRO A 61 -4.09 33.94 -0.45
C PRO A 61 -5.54 34.06 0.04
N ASN A 62 -6.42 33.14 -0.37
CA ASN A 62 -7.84 33.12 -0.02
C ASN A 62 -8.15 32.08 1.07
N ALA A 63 -7.15 31.40 1.63
CA ALA A 63 -7.35 30.46 2.71
C ALA A 63 -8.01 31.15 3.92
N ASN A 64 -8.95 30.46 4.56
CA ASN A 64 -9.55 30.92 5.79
C ASN A 64 -8.59 30.73 6.97
N ILE A 65 -8.77 31.53 8.01
CA ILE A 65 -7.98 31.49 9.24
C ILE A 65 -8.65 30.57 10.24
N GLY A 66 -7.93 29.53 10.67
CA GLY A 66 -8.34 28.64 11.76
C GLY A 66 -7.54 28.90 13.03
N VAL A 67 -8.21 28.88 14.19
CA VAL A 67 -7.57 28.90 15.51
C VAL A 67 -7.71 27.53 16.16
N VAL A 68 -6.60 26.91 16.54
CA VAL A 68 -6.58 25.66 17.30
C VAL A 68 -6.95 25.95 18.76
N THR A 69 -7.91 25.22 19.31
CA THR A 69 -8.48 25.43 20.65
C THR A 69 -7.83 24.51 21.69
N GLY A 70 -7.99 24.83 22.97
CA GLY A 70 -7.35 24.13 24.08
C GLY A 70 -6.19 24.89 24.71
N ALA A 71 -5.33 24.17 25.42
CA ALA A 71 -4.23 24.74 26.19
C ALA A 71 -3.26 25.57 25.34
N ILE A 72 -3.07 25.21 24.06
CA ILE A 72 -2.11 25.89 23.17
C ILE A 72 -2.47 27.35 22.91
N SER A 73 -3.77 27.67 22.83
CA SER A 73 -4.28 29.03 22.60
C SER A 73 -4.99 29.61 23.83
N ASP A 74 -5.04 28.87 24.94
CA ASP A 74 -5.79 29.20 26.16
C ASP A 74 -7.29 29.47 25.92
N LEU A 75 -7.90 28.73 24.96
CA LEU A 75 -9.26 28.97 24.50
C LEU A 75 -10.17 27.73 24.57
N THR A 76 -11.43 27.94 24.93
CA THR A 76 -12.56 27.03 24.75
C THR A 76 -13.72 27.79 24.12
N ILE A 77 -14.28 27.28 23.04
CA ILE A 77 -15.31 27.95 22.25
C ILE A 77 -16.63 27.20 22.39
N ILE A 78 -17.71 27.95 22.56
CA ILE A 78 -19.08 27.46 22.39
C ILE A 78 -19.56 27.87 21.01
N ASP A 79 -19.82 26.87 20.18
CA ASP A 79 -20.26 27.02 18.79
C ASP A 79 -21.77 26.77 18.71
N ILE A 80 -22.53 27.76 18.26
CA ILE A 80 -23.99 27.76 18.23
C ILE A 80 -24.45 27.80 16.79
N ASP A 81 -25.11 26.74 16.31
CA ASP A 81 -25.69 26.65 14.97
C ASP A 81 -27.23 26.70 15.03
N PRO A 82 -27.87 27.79 14.57
CA PRO A 82 -29.34 27.91 14.59
C PRO A 82 -30.03 26.89 13.68
N ARG A 83 -29.34 26.34 12.68
CA ARG A 83 -29.88 25.27 11.80
C ARG A 83 -30.12 23.97 12.56
N HIS A 84 -29.55 23.84 13.75
CA HIS A 84 -29.71 22.68 14.63
C HIS A 84 -30.44 23.03 15.94
N ASN A 85 -31.30 24.06 15.92
CA ASN A 85 -32.04 24.59 17.08
C ASN A 85 -31.16 25.22 18.17
N GLY A 86 -29.93 25.63 17.82
CA GLY A 86 -29.05 26.38 18.71
C GLY A 86 -29.59 27.78 18.98
N THR A 87 -29.60 28.20 20.24
CA THR A 87 -30.01 29.57 20.62
C THR A 87 -28.92 30.25 21.43
N ASP A 88 -28.58 31.48 21.05
CA ASP A 88 -27.56 32.31 21.70
C ASP A 88 -28.12 33.17 22.86
N LYS A 89 -29.43 33.07 23.18
CA LYS A 89 -30.09 33.89 24.21
C LYS A 89 -29.35 33.95 25.55
N SER A 90 -28.76 32.83 25.99
CA SER A 90 -27.99 32.74 27.24
C SER A 90 -26.59 33.38 27.17
N PHE A 91 -26.12 33.72 25.97
CA PHE A 91 -24.77 34.21 25.70
C PHE A 91 -24.73 35.68 25.25
N ARG A 92 -25.82 36.23 24.68
CA ARG A 92 -25.88 37.61 24.14
C ARG A 92 -25.38 38.71 25.08
N ASN A 93 -25.62 38.55 26.39
CA ASN A 93 -25.28 39.55 27.39
C ASN A 93 -23.88 39.35 28.00
N LEU A 94 -23.14 38.32 27.58
CA LEU A 94 -21.79 38.09 28.06
C LEU A 94 -20.81 39.02 27.35
N LYS A 95 -19.97 39.68 28.14
CA LYS A 95 -18.86 40.51 27.64
C LYS A 95 -17.63 39.64 27.42
N THR A 96 -17.68 38.78 26.41
CA THR A 96 -16.59 37.88 26.00
C THR A 96 -16.42 37.94 24.49
N ILE A 97 -15.24 37.58 23.98
CA ILE A 97 -14.98 37.55 22.54
C ILE A 97 -16.06 36.71 21.84
N ALA A 98 -16.66 37.29 20.80
CA ALA A 98 -17.80 36.71 20.11
C ALA A 98 -17.68 36.95 18.61
N VAL A 99 -17.98 35.90 17.83
CA VAL A 99 -17.96 35.92 16.36
C VAL A 99 -19.33 35.55 15.84
N LYS A 100 -19.82 36.31 14.87
CA LYS A 100 -20.95 35.92 14.02
C LYS A 100 -20.40 35.08 12.87
N THR A 101 -20.94 33.89 12.68
CA THR A 101 -20.56 33.02 11.56
C THR A 101 -21.35 33.40 10.31
N GLY A 102 -20.79 33.17 9.13
CA GLY A 102 -21.50 33.45 7.87
C GLY A 102 -22.75 32.58 7.64
N GLY A 103 -22.91 31.48 8.39
CA GLY A 103 -24.10 30.62 8.40
C GLY A 103 -25.22 31.06 9.35
N GLY A 104 -25.06 32.21 10.04
CA GLY A 104 -26.06 32.76 10.96
C GLY A 104 -25.92 32.31 12.42
N GLY A 105 -24.96 31.43 12.72
CA GLY A 105 -24.59 31.01 14.07
C GLY A 105 -23.56 31.90 14.76
N TYR A 106 -23.14 31.50 15.96
CA TYR A 106 -22.25 32.29 16.81
C TYR A 106 -21.15 31.44 17.46
N HIS A 107 -19.94 31.97 17.53
CA HIS A 107 -18.87 31.42 18.38
C HIS A 107 -18.65 32.34 19.58
N TYR A 108 -18.75 31.82 20.79
CA TYR A 108 -18.39 32.52 22.03
C TYR A 108 -17.12 31.92 22.62
N TYR A 109 -16.12 32.75 22.85
CA TYR A 109 -14.79 32.32 23.29
C TYR A 109 -14.68 32.49 24.80
N PHE A 110 -14.11 31.49 25.45
CA PHE A 110 -13.86 31.46 26.88
C PHE A 110 -12.44 30.99 27.16
N LYS A 111 -11.93 31.30 28.35
CA LYS A 111 -10.62 30.82 28.80
C LYS A 111 -10.63 29.30 28.92
N TYR A 112 -9.55 28.66 28.50
CA TYR A 112 -9.41 27.21 28.62
C TYR A 112 -9.38 26.78 30.10
N GLU A 113 -10.08 25.67 30.40
CA GLU A 113 -10.09 25.05 31.72
C GLU A 113 -9.78 23.55 31.57
N LYS A 114 -8.74 23.11 32.27
CA LYS A 114 -8.26 21.73 32.20
C LYS A 114 -9.36 20.74 32.59
N GLY A 115 -9.59 19.73 31.76
CA GLY A 115 -10.59 18.68 32.01
C GLY A 115 -11.91 18.87 31.27
N ILE A 116 -12.07 19.96 30.53
CA ILE A 116 -13.14 20.14 29.56
C ILE A 116 -12.69 19.51 28.23
N LYS A 117 -13.51 18.59 27.73
CA LYS A 117 -13.24 17.86 26.48
C LYS A 117 -13.95 18.55 25.31
N ASN A 118 -13.34 18.50 24.14
CA ASN A 118 -14.01 18.80 22.88
C ASN A 118 -15.19 17.82 22.66
N GLY A 119 -16.33 18.31 22.19
CA GLY A 119 -17.53 17.51 22.03
C GLY A 119 -18.65 18.21 21.27
N ALA A 120 -19.51 17.43 20.63
CA ALA A 120 -20.69 17.91 19.94
C ALA A 120 -21.97 17.63 20.76
N GLY A 121 -23.00 18.46 20.59
CA GLY A 121 -24.31 18.25 21.20
C GLY A 121 -24.36 18.49 22.70
N LEU A 122 -23.69 19.53 23.22
CA LEU A 122 -23.81 19.96 24.62
C LEU A 122 -25.26 20.37 24.94
N LYS A 123 -25.93 20.95 23.94
CA LYS A 123 -27.39 21.18 23.83
C LYS A 123 -27.77 21.10 22.35
N PRO A 124 -29.07 21.03 22.00
CA PRO A 124 -29.49 21.15 20.59
C PRO A 124 -28.84 22.36 19.92
N GLY A 125 -28.04 22.10 18.87
CA GLY A 125 -27.31 23.10 18.10
C GLY A 125 -26.24 23.88 18.86
N ILE A 126 -25.71 23.34 19.97
CA ILE A 126 -24.61 23.93 20.73
C ILE A 126 -23.49 22.90 20.93
N ASP A 127 -22.33 23.18 20.37
CA ASP A 127 -21.12 22.37 20.45
C ASP A 127 -20.05 23.06 21.34
N ILE A 128 -19.09 22.27 21.83
CA ILE A 128 -17.95 22.76 22.61
C ILE A 128 -16.63 22.39 21.93
N ARG A 129 -15.85 23.40 21.54
CA ARG A 129 -14.52 23.27 20.95
C ARG A 129 -13.45 23.61 21.98
N SER A 130 -12.86 22.58 22.58
CA SER A 130 -11.82 22.71 23.61
C SER A 130 -10.55 21.99 23.15
N GLU A 131 -9.82 21.31 24.05
CA GLU A 131 -8.60 20.58 23.70
C GLU A 131 -8.79 19.65 22.49
N GLY A 132 -7.93 19.81 21.48
CA GLY A 132 -7.94 18.99 20.25
C GLY A 132 -8.99 19.42 19.21
N GLY A 133 -9.60 20.59 19.35
CA GLY A 133 -10.49 21.22 18.37
C GLY A 133 -9.85 22.41 17.64
N TYR A 134 -10.58 22.97 16.67
CA TYR A 134 -10.28 24.26 16.05
C TYR A 134 -11.58 24.93 15.60
N VAL A 135 -11.54 26.25 15.36
CA VAL A 135 -12.64 27.03 14.78
C VAL A 135 -12.13 27.97 13.70
N VAL A 136 -13.00 28.34 12.75
CA VAL A 136 -12.72 29.39 11.76
C VAL A 136 -13.00 30.76 12.38
N VAL A 137 -12.15 31.75 12.10
CA VAL A 137 -12.21 33.09 12.70
C VAL A 137 -12.27 34.21 11.64
N PRO A 138 -12.78 35.41 11.98
CA PRO A 138 -12.77 36.56 11.08
C PRO A 138 -11.36 36.94 10.60
N PRO A 139 -11.20 37.47 9.37
CA PRO A 139 -12.25 37.85 8.41
C PRO A 139 -12.45 36.76 7.34
N SER A 140 -12.46 35.48 7.73
CA SER A 140 -12.64 34.35 6.82
C SER A 140 -14.00 34.37 6.09
N LEU A 141 -14.05 33.82 4.87
CA LEU A 141 -15.25 33.69 4.05
C LEU A 141 -15.96 32.35 4.32
N HIS A 142 -17.25 32.40 4.63
CA HIS A 142 -18.10 31.21 4.77
C HIS A 142 -18.64 30.76 3.40
N GLN A 143 -18.96 29.46 3.26
CA GLN A 143 -19.55 28.90 2.02
C GLN A 143 -20.87 29.55 1.60
N SER A 144 -21.58 30.21 2.51
CA SER A 144 -22.79 30.96 2.21
C SER A 144 -22.53 32.28 1.46
N GLY A 145 -21.26 32.66 1.27
CA GLY A 145 -20.86 33.94 0.72
C GLY A 145 -20.73 35.07 1.75
N ASN A 146 -21.12 34.82 3.01
CA ASN A 146 -20.99 35.79 4.10
C ASN A 146 -19.66 35.62 4.85
N TYR A 147 -19.12 36.70 5.42
CA TYR A 147 -17.90 36.66 6.21
C TYR A 147 -18.16 36.25 7.67
N TYR A 148 -17.15 35.69 8.30
CA TYR A 148 -17.07 35.65 9.76
C TYR A 148 -16.77 37.05 10.27
N GLU A 149 -17.53 37.53 11.26
CA GLU A 149 -17.42 38.91 11.76
C GLU A 149 -17.23 38.94 13.27
N TRP A 150 -16.33 39.79 13.77
CA TRP A 150 -16.20 40.04 15.20
C TRP A 150 -17.40 40.85 15.69
N ILE A 151 -18.17 40.28 16.63
CA ILE A 151 -19.18 41.03 17.39
C ILE A 151 -18.51 41.71 18.59
N GLN A 152 -17.63 40.98 19.26
CA GLN A 152 -16.75 41.48 20.31
C GLN A 152 -15.34 41.02 19.96
N SER A 153 -14.48 41.96 19.57
CA SER A 153 -13.12 41.70 19.07
C SER A 153 -12.13 41.40 20.21
N PRO A 154 -11.14 40.52 19.99
CA PRO A 154 -10.03 40.30 20.93
C PRO A 154 -9.18 41.55 21.21
N GLU A 155 -9.26 42.60 20.38
CA GLU A 155 -8.58 43.88 20.63
C GLU A 155 -9.09 44.59 21.88
N ASN A 156 -10.40 44.50 22.15
CA ASN A 156 -11.06 45.27 23.20
C ASN A 156 -11.76 44.39 24.24
N THR A 157 -11.76 43.07 24.06
CA THR A 157 -12.48 42.13 24.91
C THR A 157 -11.61 40.90 25.20
N ALA A 158 -11.45 40.54 26.47
CA ALA A 158 -10.75 39.32 26.87
C ALA A 158 -11.73 38.13 26.94
N PRO A 159 -11.27 36.89 26.74
CA PRO A 159 -12.12 35.71 26.94
C PRO A 159 -12.46 35.55 28.43
N LEU A 160 -13.75 35.44 28.75
CA LEU A 160 -14.22 35.19 30.11
C LEU A 160 -13.93 33.75 30.56
N PRO A 161 -13.85 33.48 31.88
CA PRO A 161 -13.98 32.12 32.39
C PRO A 161 -15.29 31.48 31.92
N ILE A 162 -15.31 30.16 31.79
CA ILE A 162 -16.51 29.43 31.34
C ILE A 162 -17.64 29.65 32.36
N PRO A 163 -18.82 30.17 31.93
CA PRO A 163 -19.92 30.47 32.83
C PRO A 163 -20.47 29.23 33.53
N ASP A 164 -20.98 29.40 34.75
CA ASP A 164 -21.51 28.29 35.56
C ASP A 164 -22.66 27.54 34.89
N PHE A 165 -23.49 28.24 34.12
CA PHE A 165 -24.56 27.60 33.36
C PHE A 165 -24.01 26.64 32.28
N VAL A 166 -22.91 26.98 31.61
CA VAL A 166 -22.22 26.08 30.67
C VAL A 166 -21.60 24.90 31.42
N LYS A 167 -20.95 25.15 32.57
CA LYS A 167 -20.40 24.09 33.43
C LYS A 167 -21.50 23.11 33.89
N SER A 168 -22.70 23.61 34.18
CA SER A 168 -23.85 22.79 34.53
C SER A 168 -24.29 21.87 33.38
N TRP A 169 -24.27 22.35 32.13
CA TRP A 169 -24.59 21.54 30.95
C TRP A 169 -23.55 20.43 30.78
N ILE A 170 -22.26 20.73 30.98
CA ILE A 170 -21.17 19.74 30.92
C ILE A 170 -21.33 18.68 32.04
N LYS A 171 -21.78 19.06 33.23
CA LYS A 171 -22.04 18.12 34.33
C LYS A 171 -23.29 17.27 34.06
N GLN A 172 -24.34 17.85 33.48
CA GLN A 172 -25.58 17.15 33.13
C GLN A 172 -25.36 16.14 31.99
N SER A 173 -24.54 16.47 30.99
CA SER A 173 -24.16 15.52 29.93
C SER A 173 -23.32 14.35 30.48
N LYS A 174 -22.46 14.59 31.49
CA LYS A 174 -21.73 13.54 32.24
C LYS A 174 -22.63 12.66 33.12
N LYS A 175 -23.70 13.20 33.71
CA LYS A 175 -24.69 12.42 34.48
C LYS A 175 -25.59 11.55 33.57
N GLN A 176 -25.93 12.02 32.37
CA GLN A 176 -26.65 11.20 31.39
C GLN A 176 -25.80 10.09 30.75
N THR A 177 -24.46 10.25 30.72
CA THR A 177 -23.54 9.22 30.20
C THR A 177 -23.11 8.18 31.25
N SER A 178 -23.36 8.41 32.54
CA SER A 178 -22.98 7.47 33.63
C SER A 178 -24.13 6.56 34.12
N SER A 179 -25.35 6.70 33.59
CA SER A 179 -26.51 5.89 34.00
C SER A 179 -27.10 5.01 32.87
N ASN A 180 -26.46 4.90 31.70
CA ASN A 180 -27.06 4.21 30.53
C ASN A 180 -26.17 3.14 29.86
N THR A 181 -25.33 2.47 30.63
CA THR A 181 -24.97 1.07 30.33
C THR A 181 -26.02 0.16 30.96
N GLY A 182 -27.15 -0.06 30.27
CA GLY A 182 -28.12 -1.11 30.64
C GLY A 182 -29.54 -0.95 30.10
N SER A 183 -30.15 0.25 30.14
CA SER A 183 -31.57 0.42 29.78
C SER A 183 -31.78 1.24 28.52
N LEU A 184 -32.70 0.80 27.65
CA LEU A 184 -33.18 1.57 26.51
C LEU A 184 -34.10 2.63 27.12
N ASN A 185 -33.80 3.93 26.95
CA ASN A 185 -34.68 4.97 27.46
C ASN A 185 -36.07 4.78 26.85
N LYS A 186 -37.09 4.63 27.69
CA LYS A 186 -38.49 4.38 27.30
C LYS A 186 -39.03 5.43 26.31
N SER A 187 -38.47 6.64 26.35
CA SER A 187 -38.76 7.74 25.42
C SER A 187 -38.28 7.49 23.99
N ILE A 188 -37.15 6.79 23.78
CA ILE A 188 -36.66 6.45 22.43
C ILE A 188 -37.60 5.45 21.77
N LEU A 189 -38.12 4.48 22.54
CA LEU A 189 -39.05 3.45 22.03
C LEU A 189 -40.45 3.99 21.68
N GLN A 190 -40.77 5.22 22.08
CA GLN A 190 -42.04 5.90 21.79
C GLN A 190 -42.00 6.77 20.53
N GLY A 191 -40.84 6.85 19.86
CA GLY A 191 -40.64 7.65 18.65
C GLY A 191 -39.87 8.95 18.91
N VAL A 192 -39.16 9.45 17.90
CA VAL A 192 -38.31 10.66 17.97
C VAL A 192 -38.61 11.64 16.84
N SER A 193 -38.35 12.93 17.09
CA SER A 193 -38.56 14.02 16.12
C SER A 193 -37.42 14.15 15.10
N GLU A 194 -37.69 14.88 14.02
CA GLU A 194 -36.73 15.23 12.97
C GLU A 194 -35.40 15.76 13.54
N GLY A 195 -34.28 15.16 13.13
CA GLY A 195 -32.92 15.47 13.57
C GLY A 195 -32.30 14.50 14.58
N GLN A 196 -33.11 13.75 15.35
CA GLN A 196 -32.60 12.72 16.29
C GLN A 196 -32.75 11.29 15.77
N ARG A 197 -33.42 11.12 14.63
CA ARG A 197 -33.81 9.83 14.05
C ARG A 197 -32.62 8.91 13.77
N ASN A 198 -31.57 9.41 13.10
CA ASN A 198 -30.46 8.56 12.65
C ASN A 198 -29.63 8.02 13.84
N ASN A 199 -29.35 8.86 14.84
CA ASN A 199 -28.67 8.44 16.06
C ASN A 199 -29.53 7.51 16.93
N SER A 200 -30.84 7.75 16.96
CA SER A 200 -31.78 6.92 17.73
C SER A 200 -31.98 5.55 17.08
N ALA A 201 -32.10 5.51 15.74
CA ALA A 201 -32.14 4.29 14.96
C ALA A 201 -30.89 3.46 15.24
N ALA A 202 -29.71 4.10 15.23
CA ALA A 202 -28.48 3.40 15.50
C ALA A 202 -28.41 2.78 16.92
N SER A 203 -28.94 3.48 17.92
CA SER A 203 -29.01 3.00 19.30
C SER A 203 -30.00 1.82 19.46
N VAL A 204 -31.19 1.92 18.84
CA VAL A 204 -32.20 0.85 18.86
C VAL A 204 -31.69 -0.40 18.14
N ILE A 205 -31.09 -0.24 16.95
CA ILE A 205 -30.51 -1.33 16.16
C ILE A 205 -29.39 -2.03 16.95
N GLY A 206 -28.43 -1.27 17.49
CA GLY A 206 -27.32 -1.83 18.26
C GLY A 206 -27.77 -2.62 19.48
N LYS A 207 -28.82 -2.16 20.19
CA LYS A 207 -29.37 -2.92 21.33
C LYS A 207 -30.13 -4.17 20.89
N LEU A 208 -30.89 -4.12 19.80
CA LEU A 208 -31.56 -5.31 19.26
C LEU A 208 -30.54 -6.37 18.84
N PHE A 209 -29.46 -5.97 18.17
CA PHE A 209 -28.37 -6.88 17.78
C PHE A 209 -27.66 -7.50 18.98
N ASN A 210 -27.49 -6.74 20.08
CA ASN A 210 -26.97 -7.29 21.33
C ASN A 210 -27.90 -8.29 22.02
N SER A 211 -29.20 -8.28 21.72
CA SER A 211 -30.20 -9.14 22.36
C SER A 211 -30.66 -10.34 21.52
N LEU A 212 -30.36 -10.34 20.21
CA LEU A 212 -30.81 -11.32 19.23
C LEU A 212 -29.63 -12.03 18.58
N LYS A 213 -29.80 -13.29 18.18
CA LYS A 213 -28.79 -14.03 17.43
C LYS A 213 -28.69 -13.48 16.00
N LYS A 214 -27.53 -13.64 15.35
CA LYS A 214 -27.26 -13.08 14.02
C LYS A 214 -28.25 -13.53 12.94
N ASN A 215 -28.66 -14.79 12.98
CA ASN A 215 -29.67 -15.34 12.07
C ASN A 215 -31.08 -14.75 12.31
N GLU A 216 -31.29 -14.09 13.44
CA GLU A 216 -32.54 -13.42 13.82
C GLU A 216 -32.51 -11.92 13.50
N TRP A 217 -31.37 -11.35 13.11
CA TRP A 217 -31.28 -9.92 12.81
C TRP A 217 -32.19 -9.52 11.63
N GLU A 218 -32.15 -10.29 10.54
CA GLU A 218 -32.99 -10.02 9.38
C GLU A 218 -34.46 -10.40 9.64
N ALA A 219 -34.70 -11.56 10.24
CA ALA A 219 -36.05 -12.10 10.41
C ALA A 219 -36.83 -11.48 11.57
N VAL A 220 -36.14 -10.94 12.59
CA VAL A 220 -36.75 -10.45 13.84
C VAL A 220 -36.40 -9.00 14.12
N ALA A 221 -35.12 -8.60 14.02
CA ALA A 221 -34.76 -7.22 14.35
C ALA A 221 -35.31 -6.23 13.32
N TRP A 222 -35.22 -6.55 12.02
CA TRP A 222 -35.68 -5.65 10.95
C TRP A 222 -37.17 -5.29 11.04
N PRO A 223 -38.13 -6.24 11.21
CA PRO A 223 -39.53 -5.92 11.45
C PRO A 223 -39.76 -5.03 12.69
N LEU A 224 -39.01 -5.24 13.77
CA LEU A 224 -39.12 -4.44 15.00
C LEU A 224 -38.63 -3.00 14.81
N ILE A 225 -37.63 -2.79 13.96
CA ILE A 225 -37.08 -1.47 13.63
C ILE A 225 -38.03 -0.69 12.73
N LEU A 226 -38.69 -1.34 11.78
CA LEU A 226 -39.77 -0.74 10.98
C LEU A 226 -40.91 -0.27 11.88
N ALA A 227 -41.40 -1.15 12.76
CA ALA A 227 -42.48 -0.82 13.71
C ALA A 227 -42.09 0.28 14.72
N TRP A 228 -40.79 0.44 15.01
CA TRP A 228 -40.28 1.58 15.78
C TRP A 228 -40.25 2.86 14.95
N ASN A 229 -39.82 2.78 13.69
CA ASN A 229 -39.71 3.94 12.81
C ASN A 229 -41.07 4.55 12.46
N ASP A 230 -42.13 3.75 12.39
CA ASP A 230 -43.51 4.22 12.20
C ASP A 230 -44.00 5.14 13.34
N LYS A 231 -43.34 5.10 14.50
CA LYS A 231 -43.63 5.99 15.63
C LYS A 231 -42.87 7.32 15.55
N ASN A 232 -41.92 7.46 14.63
CA ASN A 232 -41.16 8.70 14.43
C ASN A 232 -41.98 9.71 13.63
N THR A 233 -41.74 11.00 13.86
CA THR A 233 -42.48 12.08 13.18
C THR A 233 -41.52 13.11 12.57
N PRO A 234 -41.35 13.14 11.22
CA PRO A 234 -41.77 12.13 10.25
C PRO A 234 -40.92 10.84 10.31
N PRO A 235 -41.43 9.68 9.84
CA PRO A 235 -40.63 8.46 9.74
C PRO A 235 -39.46 8.63 8.76
N LEU A 236 -38.36 7.89 9.00
CA LEU A 236 -37.29 7.79 8.00
C LEU A 236 -37.77 6.99 6.80
N ALA A 237 -37.27 7.33 5.61
CA ALA A 237 -37.49 6.50 4.44
C ALA A 237 -36.84 5.12 4.66
N GLU A 238 -37.51 4.06 4.22
CA GLU A 238 -37.09 2.68 4.49
C GLU A 238 -35.66 2.39 4.02
N HIS A 239 -35.26 2.93 2.86
CA HIS A 239 -33.89 2.79 2.34
C HIS A 239 -32.84 3.46 3.24
N GLU A 240 -33.16 4.60 3.87
CA GLU A 240 -32.27 5.29 4.78
C GLU A 240 -32.11 4.49 6.09
N LEU A 241 -33.22 3.97 6.62
CA LEU A 241 -33.22 3.11 7.80
C LEU A 241 -32.47 1.79 7.54
N ARG A 242 -32.62 1.23 6.33
CA ARG A 242 -31.89 0.03 5.88
C ARG A 242 -30.39 0.27 5.81
N ASN A 243 -29.95 1.43 5.33
CA ASN A 243 -28.53 1.78 5.30
C ASN A 243 -27.92 1.88 6.71
N ILE A 244 -28.67 2.41 7.69
CA ILE A 244 -28.23 2.47 9.08
C ILE A 244 -28.13 1.06 9.68
N PHE A 245 -29.13 0.21 9.40
CA PHE A 245 -29.15 -1.20 9.81
C PHE A 245 -27.94 -1.97 9.29
N GLU A 246 -27.65 -1.86 7.99
CA GLU A 246 -26.51 -2.51 7.35
C GLU A 246 -25.16 -1.98 7.85
N SER A 247 -25.06 -0.66 8.06
CA SER A 247 -23.86 -0.03 8.62
C SER A 247 -23.52 -0.57 10.02
N ILE A 248 -24.53 -0.73 10.87
CA ILE A 248 -24.35 -1.27 12.22
C ILE A 248 -24.12 -2.78 12.18
N ARG A 249 -24.78 -3.50 11.26
CA ARG A 249 -24.54 -4.93 11.04
C ARG A 249 -23.09 -5.19 10.69
N LEU A 250 -22.56 -4.43 9.72
CA LEU A 250 -21.15 -4.50 9.32
C LEU A 250 -20.21 -4.10 10.47
N LYS A 251 -20.55 -3.05 11.22
CA LYS A 251 -19.77 -2.60 12.37
C LYS A 251 -19.75 -3.62 13.50
N GLU A 252 -20.85 -4.31 13.79
CA GLU A 252 -20.90 -5.30 14.86
C GLU A 252 -20.22 -6.62 14.46
N LEU A 253 -20.33 -7.00 13.17
CA LEU A 253 -19.51 -8.06 12.59
C LEU A 253 -18.01 -7.70 12.61
N GLN A 254 -17.64 -6.42 12.48
CA GLN A 254 -16.26 -5.94 12.63
C GLN A 254 -15.81 -5.82 14.09
N ASN A 255 -16.69 -5.40 15.00
CA ASN A 255 -16.38 -5.27 16.43
C ASN A 255 -16.16 -6.62 17.09
N GLU A 256 -16.84 -7.70 16.66
CA GLU A 256 -16.47 -9.05 17.09
C GLU A 256 -15.09 -9.45 16.58
N ASN A 257 -14.71 -9.08 15.35
CA ASN A 257 -13.35 -9.31 14.85
C ASN A 257 -12.29 -8.50 15.64
N ILE A 258 -12.66 -7.33 16.20
CA ILE A 258 -11.76 -6.48 17.00
C ILE A 258 -11.74 -6.88 18.49
N ALA A 259 -12.87 -7.35 19.04
CA ALA A 259 -12.98 -7.83 20.42
C ALA A 259 -12.33 -9.21 20.61
N SER A 260 -12.20 -10.01 19.54
CA SER A 260 -11.34 -11.19 19.51
C SER A 260 -9.84 -10.89 19.37
N GLU A 261 -9.43 -9.61 19.23
CA GLU A 261 -8.05 -9.19 18.90
C GLU A 261 -7.34 -8.35 19.99
N THR A 262 -7.80 -8.36 21.25
CA THR A 262 -7.00 -7.79 22.37
C THR A 262 -6.23 -8.81 23.21
N GLU A 263 -6.32 -10.07 22.85
CA GLU A 263 -5.19 -10.98 22.91
C GLU A 263 -4.74 -11.15 21.45
N THR A 264 -3.44 -11.26 21.17
CA THR A 264 -3.09 -12.27 20.18
C THR A 264 -3.16 -13.57 20.97
N PRO A 265 -4.26 -14.35 20.91
CA PRO A 265 -4.02 -15.77 20.92
C PRO A 265 -3.03 -16.00 19.76
N PRO A 266 -2.10 -16.97 19.87
CA PRO A 266 -1.58 -17.54 18.63
C PRO A 266 -2.81 -17.80 17.79
N GLU A 267 -2.86 -17.36 16.51
CA GLU A 267 -3.80 -17.96 15.55
C GLU A 267 -3.79 -19.44 15.93
N GLU A 268 -4.94 -20.00 16.36
CA GLU A 268 -5.03 -21.43 16.63
C GLU A 268 -4.57 -22.05 15.32
N LYS A 269 -3.27 -22.40 15.25
CA LYS A 269 -2.68 -22.94 14.05
C LYS A 269 -3.47 -24.21 13.90
N LYS A 270 -4.30 -24.24 12.86
CA LYS A 270 -5.06 -25.44 12.52
C LYS A 270 -4.09 -26.60 12.64
N GLN A 271 -4.50 -27.66 13.33
CA GLN A 271 -3.67 -28.85 13.46
C GLN A 271 -3.26 -29.28 12.06
N LEU A 272 -1.99 -29.02 11.74
CA LEU A 272 -1.37 -29.45 10.51
C LEU A 272 -1.19 -30.97 10.57
N LEU A 273 -1.02 -31.58 9.41
CA LEU A 273 -0.83 -33.02 9.32
C LEU A 273 0.43 -33.41 10.08
N THR A 274 0.30 -34.38 10.98
CA THR A 274 1.42 -34.99 11.71
C THR A 274 2.07 -36.12 10.92
N SER A 275 1.34 -36.68 9.95
CA SER A 275 1.83 -37.67 9.00
C SER A 275 2.79 -37.04 8.00
N ARG A 276 3.81 -37.81 7.58
CA ARG A 276 4.73 -37.37 6.53
C ARG A 276 3.99 -37.25 5.19
N VAL A 277 4.12 -36.09 4.55
CA VAL A 277 3.52 -35.78 3.25
C VAL A 277 4.63 -35.71 2.20
N ASN A 278 4.35 -36.17 0.97
CA ASN A 278 5.26 -36.08 -0.17
C ASN A 278 4.78 -35.04 -1.20
N TYR A 279 5.71 -34.54 -2.04
CA TYR A 279 5.38 -33.51 -3.03
C TYR A 279 4.30 -33.93 -4.05
N PRO A 280 4.32 -35.14 -4.65
CA PRO A 280 3.28 -35.57 -5.58
C PRO A 280 1.87 -35.52 -4.99
N GLU A 281 1.70 -35.92 -3.73
CA GLU A 281 0.42 -35.85 -3.03
C GLU A 281 -0.04 -34.39 -2.82
N VAL A 282 0.87 -33.49 -2.44
CA VAL A 282 0.57 -32.06 -2.33
C VAL A 282 0.15 -31.48 -3.68
N GLU A 283 0.92 -31.78 -4.74
CA GLU A 283 0.65 -31.31 -6.08
C GLU A 283 -0.72 -31.78 -6.57
N GLU A 284 -1.08 -33.04 -6.36
CA GLU A 284 -2.38 -33.58 -6.73
C GLU A 284 -3.54 -32.79 -6.07
N LYS A 285 -3.45 -32.54 -4.76
CA LYS A 285 -4.48 -31.77 -4.03
C LYS A 285 -4.60 -30.35 -4.54
N VAL A 286 -3.47 -29.72 -4.84
CA VAL A 286 -3.45 -28.35 -5.37
C VAL A 286 -4.04 -28.31 -6.78
N LEU A 287 -3.71 -29.26 -7.66
CA LEU A 287 -4.22 -29.27 -9.04
C LEU A 287 -5.72 -29.52 -9.14
N ARG A 288 -6.33 -30.23 -8.18
CA ARG A 288 -7.78 -30.34 -8.06
C ARG A 288 -8.46 -29.00 -7.73
N PHE A 289 -7.75 -28.09 -7.05
CA PHE A 289 -8.24 -26.77 -6.65
C PHE A 289 -7.88 -25.67 -7.67
N LEU A 290 -6.63 -25.66 -8.12
CA LEU A 290 -6.05 -24.69 -9.06
C LEU A 290 -5.30 -25.45 -10.16
N PRO A 291 -5.97 -25.79 -11.27
CA PRO A 291 -5.32 -26.38 -12.43
C PRO A 291 -4.22 -25.47 -12.99
N ASN A 292 -3.21 -26.07 -13.63
CA ASN A 292 -2.08 -25.36 -14.27
C ASN A 292 -1.23 -24.51 -13.32
N SER A 293 -1.13 -24.92 -12.05
CA SER A 293 -0.38 -24.20 -11.02
C SER A 293 0.91 -24.89 -10.55
N GLN A 294 1.32 -25.99 -11.19
CA GLN A 294 2.47 -26.84 -10.82
C GLN A 294 3.74 -26.00 -10.60
N VAL A 295 4.11 -25.19 -11.60
CA VAL A 295 5.33 -24.36 -11.56
C VAL A 295 5.21 -23.29 -10.48
N ALA A 296 4.07 -22.61 -10.40
CA ALA A 296 3.85 -21.56 -9.40
C ALA A 296 3.90 -22.12 -7.97
N LEU A 297 3.37 -23.33 -7.74
CA LEU A 297 3.45 -24.04 -6.46
C LEU A 297 4.90 -24.33 -6.07
N LYS A 298 5.72 -24.86 -7.00
CA LYS A 298 7.16 -25.11 -6.75
C LYS A 298 7.87 -23.81 -6.36
N ILE A 299 7.62 -22.72 -7.09
CA ILE A 299 8.22 -21.41 -6.81
C ILE A 299 7.81 -20.88 -5.44
N ILE A 300 6.52 -20.91 -5.10
CA ILE A 300 6.01 -20.43 -3.81
C ILE A 300 6.64 -21.20 -2.66
N LEU A 301 6.64 -22.53 -2.72
CA LEU A 301 7.29 -23.37 -1.71
C LEU A 301 8.80 -23.07 -1.62
N ALA A 302 9.49 -22.93 -2.75
CA ALA A 302 10.93 -22.66 -2.78
C ALA A 302 11.30 -21.30 -2.17
N VAL A 303 10.55 -20.25 -2.52
CA VAL A 303 10.75 -18.90 -1.97
C VAL A 303 10.44 -18.90 -0.47
N SER A 304 9.33 -19.49 -0.04
CA SER A 304 8.98 -19.58 1.38
C SER A 304 10.00 -20.38 2.17
N LEU A 305 10.52 -21.47 1.62
CA LEU A 305 11.55 -22.29 2.26
C LEU A 305 12.86 -21.53 2.49
N SER A 306 13.18 -20.55 1.64
CA SER A 306 14.42 -19.76 1.75
C SER A 306 14.57 -18.98 3.06
N CYS A 307 13.49 -18.76 3.82
CA CYS A 307 13.55 -18.05 5.10
C CYS A 307 14.24 -18.84 6.23
N ASN A 308 14.31 -20.17 6.10
CA ASN A 308 14.74 -21.06 7.17
C ASN A 308 16.19 -21.55 7.04
N PHE A 309 16.76 -21.50 5.83
CA PHE A 309 18.13 -21.93 5.61
C PHE A 309 19.15 -20.88 6.04
N LYS A 310 20.33 -21.34 6.47
CA LYS A 310 21.43 -20.48 6.98
C LYS A 310 22.09 -19.61 5.90
N ASN A 311 21.56 -19.60 4.68
CA ASN A 311 22.18 -18.93 3.55
C ASN A 311 22.13 -17.41 3.68
N SER A 312 23.03 -16.75 2.94
CA SER A 312 23.23 -15.30 3.02
C SER A 312 22.09 -14.49 2.39
N ILE A 313 21.20 -15.12 1.61
CA ILE A 313 20.23 -14.39 0.77
C ILE A 313 18.85 -15.03 0.89
N MET A 314 17.87 -14.19 1.17
CA MET A 314 16.47 -14.57 1.20
C MET A 314 15.79 -14.12 -0.08
N LEU A 315 14.88 -14.96 -0.58
CA LEU A 315 14.27 -14.73 -1.89
C LEU A 315 13.03 -13.84 -1.74
N TRP A 316 12.98 -12.79 -2.55
CA TRP A 316 11.82 -11.92 -2.69
C TRP A 316 11.27 -12.11 -4.10
N LEU A 317 9.99 -12.48 -4.22
CA LEU A 317 9.37 -12.76 -5.51
C LEU A 317 7.98 -12.14 -5.63
N LEU A 318 7.71 -11.53 -6.80
CA LEU A 318 6.40 -11.07 -7.21
C LEU A 318 5.78 -12.05 -8.20
N LEU A 319 4.64 -12.62 -7.84
CA LEU A 319 3.77 -13.40 -8.71
C LEU A 319 2.92 -12.43 -9.54
N VAL A 320 3.19 -12.39 -10.85
CA VAL A 320 2.57 -11.48 -11.79
C VAL A 320 1.45 -12.21 -12.52
N GLY A 321 0.23 -11.67 -12.46
CA GLY A 321 -0.89 -12.28 -13.16
C GLY A 321 -2.08 -11.36 -13.31
N VAL A 322 -2.83 -11.54 -14.39
CA VAL A 322 -4.09 -10.81 -14.64
C VAL A 322 -5.11 -11.08 -13.51
N PRO A 323 -6.15 -10.27 -13.34
CA PRO A 323 -7.26 -10.59 -12.45
C PRO A 323 -7.81 -12.01 -12.71
N SER A 324 -8.26 -12.70 -11.66
CA SER A 324 -8.77 -14.08 -11.73
C SER A 324 -7.78 -15.17 -12.20
N SER A 325 -6.49 -14.89 -12.33
CA SER A 325 -5.45 -15.90 -12.64
C SER A 325 -5.11 -16.88 -11.50
N GLY A 326 -5.82 -16.85 -10.36
CA GLY A 326 -5.53 -17.71 -9.20
C GLY A 326 -4.31 -17.30 -8.36
N LYS A 327 -3.59 -16.23 -8.72
CA LYS A 327 -2.37 -15.78 -7.99
C LYS A 327 -2.55 -15.61 -6.47
N THR A 328 -3.66 -15.02 -6.05
CA THR A 328 -3.95 -14.78 -4.63
C THR A 328 -4.31 -16.07 -3.90
N ASP A 329 -5.01 -17.00 -4.57
CA ASP A 329 -5.35 -18.30 -4.00
C ASP A 329 -4.08 -19.13 -3.79
N LEU A 330 -3.13 -19.08 -4.73
CA LEU A 330 -1.83 -19.78 -4.62
C LEU A 330 -1.01 -19.36 -3.40
N VAL A 331 -0.81 -18.06 -3.18
CA VAL A 331 -0.02 -17.58 -2.03
C VAL A 331 -0.74 -17.78 -0.70
N ARG A 332 -2.06 -17.98 -0.70
CA ARG A 332 -2.83 -18.32 0.50
C ARG A 332 -2.66 -19.78 0.93
N LEU A 333 -2.21 -20.66 0.03
CA LEU A 333 -2.01 -22.09 0.35
C LEU A 333 -0.95 -22.32 1.44
N ILE A 334 0.01 -21.41 1.58
CA ILE A 334 1.06 -21.47 2.60
C ILE A 334 0.71 -20.70 3.88
N LYS A 335 -0.48 -20.10 3.96
CA LYS A 335 -0.85 -19.16 5.04
C LYS A 335 -0.69 -19.78 6.43
N ASP A 336 -1.11 -21.03 6.58
CA ASP A 336 -1.19 -21.70 7.88
C ASP A 336 0.17 -22.33 8.31
N ALA A 337 1.24 -22.15 7.51
CA ALA A 337 2.57 -22.66 7.82
C ALA A 337 3.31 -21.81 8.87
N ASP A 338 4.18 -22.44 9.67
CA ASP A 338 4.83 -21.82 10.82
C ASP A 338 5.79 -20.69 10.44
N CYS A 339 6.42 -20.86 9.29
CA CYS A 339 7.37 -19.90 8.74
C CYS A 339 6.69 -18.78 7.96
N THR A 340 5.36 -18.74 7.84
CA THR A 340 4.64 -17.70 7.10
C THR A 340 4.22 -16.55 8.01
N TYR A 341 4.28 -15.32 7.49
CA TYR A 341 3.67 -14.14 8.09
C TYR A 341 2.81 -13.43 7.05
N TYR A 342 1.50 -13.40 7.25
CA TYR A 342 0.56 -12.93 6.23
C TYR A 342 0.10 -11.50 6.53
N LEU A 343 0.14 -10.61 5.53
CA LEU A 343 -0.36 -9.24 5.61
C LEU A 343 -1.19 -8.87 4.38
N ASP A 344 -2.26 -8.13 4.63
CA ASP A 344 -3.12 -7.60 3.58
C ASP A 344 -2.63 -6.25 3.04
N ASN A 345 -2.00 -5.42 3.89
CA ASN A 345 -1.49 -4.11 3.51
C ASN A 345 -0.37 -3.66 4.46
N LEU A 346 0.44 -2.68 4.05
CA LEU A 346 1.50 -2.06 4.84
C LEU A 346 1.22 -0.56 5.03
N THR A 347 1.39 -0.07 6.26
CA THR A 347 1.41 1.37 6.53
C THR A 347 2.79 1.96 6.23
N GLN A 348 2.88 3.29 6.08
CA GLN A 348 4.13 3.98 5.73
C GLN A 348 5.33 3.71 6.67
N ASN A 349 5.08 3.38 7.94
CA ASN A 349 6.13 3.06 8.92
C ASN A 349 5.93 1.66 9.51
N ALA A 350 5.42 0.71 8.72
CA ALA A 350 5.10 -0.63 9.18
C ALA A 350 6.30 -1.37 9.79
N PHE A 351 7.50 -1.24 9.20
CA PHE A 351 8.69 -2.00 9.61
C PHE A 351 9.27 -1.58 10.96
N ILE A 352 9.50 -0.28 11.16
CA ILE A 352 9.93 0.32 12.44
C ILE A 352 9.00 1.48 12.74
N SER A 353 8.25 1.36 13.83
CA SER A 353 7.39 2.40 14.34
C SER A 353 8.20 3.45 15.13
N GLY A 354 7.77 4.70 15.00
CA GLY A 354 8.38 5.80 15.75
C GLY A 354 7.85 5.94 17.18
N GLU A 355 7.02 5.04 17.69
CA GLU A 355 6.28 5.24 18.95
C GLU A 355 6.98 4.65 20.18
N ARG A 356 6.92 5.32 21.33
CA ARG A 356 7.40 4.73 22.60
C ARG A 356 6.29 3.93 23.24
N ALA A 357 6.62 2.72 23.72
CA ALA A 357 5.74 1.98 24.61
C ALA A 357 5.41 2.84 25.84
N SER A 358 4.14 2.83 26.24
CA SER A 358 3.67 3.47 27.48
C SER A 358 3.18 2.39 28.44
N ARG A 359 2.89 2.75 29.70
CA ARG A 359 2.29 1.80 30.68
C ARG A 359 0.97 1.18 30.19
N SER A 360 0.28 1.81 29.25
CA SER A 360 -1.01 1.37 28.73
C SER A 360 -0.99 0.94 27.26
N ASN A 361 0.15 1.06 26.55
CA ASN A 361 0.22 0.68 25.13
C ASN A 361 1.59 0.06 24.78
N LYS A 362 1.56 -1.19 24.31
CA LYS A 362 2.74 -1.85 23.73
C LYS A 362 2.90 -1.38 22.29
N VAL A 363 4.13 -1.06 21.91
CA VAL A 363 4.47 -0.71 20.52
C VAL A 363 5.10 -1.93 19.86
N TYR A 364 4.56 -2.32 18.71
CA TYR A 364 5.04 -3.46 17.93
C TYR A 364 5.67 -2.96 16.65
N ASP A 365 6.96 -3.29 16.46
CA ASP A 365 7.63 -3.14 15.18
C ASP A 365 7.48 -4.45 14.39
N LEU A 366 7.24 -4.36 13.09
CA LEU A 366 7.02 -5.54 12.26
C LEU A 366 8.31 -6.33 12.02
N LEU A 367 9.47 -5.67 11.90
CA LEU A 367 10.73 -6.35 11.54
C LEU A 367 11.12 -7.52 12.45
N PRO A 368 11.04 -7.42 13.79
CA PRO A 368 11.28 -8.56 14.67
C PRO A 368 10.36 -9.76 14.42
N LEU A 369 9.10 -9.51 14.03
CA LEU A 369 8.11 -10.55 13.78
C LEU A 369 8.36 -11.31 12.47
N LEU A 370 9.04 -10.66 11.51
CA LEU A 370 9.34 -11.22 10.19
C LEU A 370 10.65 -12.03 10.17
N ASN A 371 11.51 -11.89 11.16
CA ASN A 371 12.83 -12.52 11.11
C ASN A 371 12.74 -14.04 10.92
N LYS A 372 13.42 -14.56 9.89
CA LYS A 372 13.37 -15.97 9.45
C LYS A 372 11.96 -16.47 9.11
N LYS A 373 11.10 -15.58 8.64
CA LYS A 373 9.78 -15.90 8.08
C LYS A 373 9.67 -15.52 6.62
N CYS A 374 8.63 -16.00 5.97
CA CYS A 374 8.18 -15.59 4.65
C CYS A 374 7.02 -14.60 4.81
N LEU A 375 7.25 -13.32 4.50
CA LEU A 375 6.23 -12.30 4.43
C LEU A 375 5.38 -12.50 3.17
N VAL A 376 4.07 -12.69 3.32
CA VAL A 376 3.12 -12.81 2.21
C VAL A 376 2.27 -11.54 2.12
N ILE A 377 2.29 -10.87 0.97
CA ILE A 377 1.44 -9.72 0.65
C ILE A 377 0.53 -10.09 -0.51
N LYS A 378 -0.77 -10.25 -0.24
CA LYS A 378 -1.76 -10.75 -1.21
C LYS A 378 -1.98 -9.85 -2.42
N ASP A 379 -1.68 -8.56 -2.28
CA ASP A 379 -1.86 -7.57 -3.33
C ASP A 379 -0.94 -6.37 -3.12
N TRP A 380 0.13 -6.33 -3.91
CA TRP A 380 1.02 -5.18 -3.98
C TRP A 380 0.41 -3.98 -4.68
N THR A 381 -0.69 -4.15 -5.42
CA THR A 381 -1.37 -3.03 -6.09
C THR A 381 -1.83 -1.98 -5.09
N ALA A 382 -2.28 -2.40 -3.90
CA ALA A 382 -2.64 -1.48 -2.83
C ALA A 382 -1.44 -0.60 -2.40
N ILE A 383 -0.26 -1.20 -2.25
CA ILE A 383 0.96 -0.48 -1.87
C ILE A 383 1.39 0.47 -2.98
N PHE A 384 1.36 0.01 -4.24
CA PHE A 384 1.74 0.83 -5.39
C PHE A 384 0.72 1.92 -5.75
N SER A 385 -0.51 1.82 -5.25
CA SER A 385 -1.54 2.86 -5.36
C SER A 385 -1.37 4.02 -4.37
N LEU A 386 -0.46 3.89 -3.40
CA LEU A 386 -0.12 4.97 -2.47
C LEU A 386 0.58 6.12 -3.22
N ASP A 387 0.59 7.29 -2.59
CA ASP A 387 1.34 8.46 -3.07
C ASP A 387 2.79 8.08 -3.40
N GLU A 388 3.32 8.61 -4.51
CA GLU A 388 4.62 8.23 -5.05
C GLU A 388 5.74 8.38 -4.02
N LYS A 389 5.71 9.44 -3.19
CA LYS A 389 6.69 9.66 -2.12
C LYS A 389 6.64 8.56 -1.06
N MET A 390 5.44 8.06 -0.75
CA MET A 390 5.25 6.97 0.20
C MET A 390 5.77 5.65 -0.36
N THR A 391 5.43 5.32 -1.60
CA THR A 391 5.90 4.11 -2.30
C THR A 391 7.42 4.08 -2.42
N LYS A 392 8.03 5.20 -2.85
CA LYS A 392 9.49 5.35 -2.93
C LYS A 392 10.17 5.15 -1.57
N LYS A 393 9.60 5.74 -0.51
CA LYS A 393 10.12 5.56 0.85
C LYS A 393 10.03 4.11 1.31
N LEU A 394 8.90 3.43 1.11
CA LEU A 394 8.73 2.04 1.52
C LEU A 394 9.70 1.10 0.78
N LEU A 395 9.86 1.30 -0.53
CA LEU A 395 10.84 0.56 -1.33
C LEU A 395 12.28 0.85 -0.89
N GLY A 396 12.59 2.09 -0.52
CA GLY A 396 13.88 2.46 0.08
C GLY A 396 14.13 1.78 1.44
N ASP A 397 13.11 1.73 2.31
CA ASP A 397 13.19 1.00 3.58
C ASP A 397 13.44 -0.50 3.32
N LEU A 398 12.71 -1.10 2.35
CA LEU A 398 12.88 -2.48 1.92
C LEU A 398 14.29 -2.77 1.38
N VAL A 399 14.90 -1.83 0.66
CA VAL A 399 16.28 -1.97 0.17
C VAL A 399 17.24 -2.19 1.34
N GLY A 400 17.18 -1.34 2.37
CA GLY A 400 18.04 -1.50 3.55
C GLY A 400 17.74 -2.79 4.34
N ILE A 401 16.47 -3.19 4.40
CA ILE A 401 16.05 -4.44 5.05
C ILE A 401 16.62 -5.67 4.33
N TYR A 402 16.59 -5.68 3.00
CA TYR A 402 17.14 -6.79 2.20
C TYR A 402 18.63 -7.00 2.49
N ASP A 403 19.36 -5.91 2.72
CA ASP A 403 20.77 -5.91 3.06
C ASP A 403 21.03 -6.23 4.56
N ARG A 404 20.03 -6.78 5.27
CA ARG A 404 20.03 -7.39 6.62
C ARG A 404 20.14 -6.48 7.83
N GLU A 405 20.41 -5.21 7.64
CA GLU A 405 20.46 -4.24 8.74
C GLU A 405 19.68 -2.98 8.37
N PHE A 406 18.57 -2.77 9.07
CA PHE A 406 17.75 -1.58 8.87
C PHE A 406 17.75 -0.74 10.14
N THR A 407 18.34 0.45 10.04
CA THR A 407 18.39 1.44 11.11
C THR A 407 17.56 2.66 10.73
N LYS A 408 16.73 3.12 11.67
CA LYS A 408 15.90 4.32 11.49
C LYS A 408 15.98 5.20 12.73
N PHE A 409 16.22 6.49 12.52
CA PHE A 409 16.12 7.48 13.58
C PHE A 409 14.65 7.88 13.78
N SER A 410 14.18 7.77 15.01
CA SER A 410 12.89 8.28 15.45
C SER A 410 13.11 9.41 16.44
N SER A 411 12.46 10.56 16.24
CA SER A 411 12.48 11.67 17.20
C SER A 411 11.99 11.28 18.60
N ARG A 412 11.16 10.23 18.70
CA ARG A 412 10.71 9.71 19.98
C ARG A 412 11.64 8.61 20.49
N ARG A 413 12.12 7.66 19.68
CA ARG A 413 12.90 6.49 20.18
C ARG A 413 14.42 6.62 20.05
N GLY A 414 14.93 7.66 19.40
CA GLY A 414 16.32 7.72 18.97
C GLY A 414 16.58 6.76 17.80
N ASN A 415 17.82 6.28 17.68
CA ASN A 415 18.17 5.25 16.71
C ASN A 415 17.57 3.90 17.10
N VAL A 416 16.80 3.30 16.19
CA VAL A 416 16.28 1.93 16.31
C VAL A 416 16.85 1.13 15.16
N SER A 417 17.57 0.05 15.47
CA SER A 417 18.15 -0.87 14.49
C SER A 417 17.64 -2.28 14.73
N TYR A 418 17.29 -2.98 13.65
CA TYR A 418 17.00 -4.40 13.68
C TYR A 418 17.86 -5.14 12.65
N LYS A 419 18.45 -6.24 13.10
CA LYS A 419 19.00 -7.28 12.22
C LYS A 419 17.91 -8.31 11.99
N SER A 420 17.15 -8.11 10.92
CA SER A 420 16.07 -8.99 10.52
C SER A 420 16.21 -9.30 9.05
N ALA A 421 15.98 -10.55 8.70
CA ALA A 421 15.94 -10.98 7.31
C ALA A 421 14.71 -11.88 7.14
N PHE A 422 13.96 -11.65 6.06
CA PHE A 422 12.79 -12.46 5.71
C PHE A 422 12.74 -12.75 4.20
N ALA A 423 12.13 -13.88 3.83
CA ALA A 423 11.73 -14.13 2.45
C ALA A 423 10.41 -13.40 2.17
N GLN A 424 10.09 -13.12 0.91
CA GLN A 424 8.87 -12.39 0.57
C GLN A 424 8.18 -12.94 -0.67
N LEU A 425 6.87 -13.09 -0.57
CA LEU A 425 5.98 -13.37 -1.68
C LEU A 425 4.96 -12.25 -1.82
N GLY A 426 4.82 -11.73 -3.03
CA GLY A 426 3.84 -10.72 -3.38
C GLY A 426 3.03 -11.10 -4.59
N CYS A 427 1.78 -10.65 -4.68
CA CYS A 427 1.02 -10.71 -5.94
C CYS A 427 0.88 -9.32 -6.55
N ILE A 428 1.01 -9.20 -7.87
CA ILE A 428 0.87 -7.94 -8.60
C ILE A 428 0.24 -8.16 -9.98
N THR A 429 -0.43 -7.15 -10.52
CA THR A 429 -0.90 -7.19 -11.91
C THR A 429 0.21 -6.74 -12.88
N PRO A 430 0.22 -7.23 -14.14
CA PRO A 430 1.21 -6.79 -15.13
C PRO A 430 1.24 -5.27 -15.34
N SER A 431 0.07 -4.63 -15.38
CA SER A 431 -0.06 -3.19 -15.61
C SER A 431 0.53 -2.36 -14.46
N THR A 432 0.29 -2.76 -13.20
CA THR A 432 0.87 -2.09 -12.04
C THR A 432 2.37 -2.31 -11.99
N LEU A 433 2.85 -3.54 -12.22
CA LEU A 433 4.29 -3.81 -12.26
C LEU A 433 4.98 -2.91 -13.29
N ASN A 434 4.48 -2.88 -14.53
CA ASN A 434 5.07 -2.08 -15.61
C ASN A 434 5.21 -0.59 -15.28
N LYS A 435 4.26 -0.01 -14.54
CA LYS A 435 4.32 1.40 -14.12
C LYS A 435 5.45 1.67 -13.11
N HIS A 436 5.86 0.68 -12.34
CA HIS A 436 6.83 0.85 -11.25
C HIS A 436 8.17 0.14 -11.49
N THR A 437 8.30 -0.69 -12.53
CA THR A 437 9.54 -1.43 -12.85
C THR A 437 10.77 -0.52 -12.97
N GLN A 438 10.65 0.64 -13.60
CA GLN A 438 11.78 1.58 -13.74
C GLN A 438 12.33 2.01 -12.38
N TYR A 439 11.44 2.40 -11.45
CA TYR A 439 11.86 2.80 -10.11
C TYR A 439 12.45 1.63 -9.32
N MET A 440 11.85 0.44 -9.42
CA MET A 440 12.37 -0.78 -8.78
C MET A 440 13.78 -1.14 -9.28
N ASN A 441 14.05 -0.94 -10.57
CA ASN A 441 15.38 -1.18 -11.14
C ASN A 441 16.38 -0.09 -10.71
N MET A 442 15.94 1.17 -10.61
CA MET A 442 16.79 2.31 -10.24
C MET A 442 17.37 2.19 -8.83
N VAL A 443 16.58 1.72 -7.86
CA VAL A 443 17.05 1.51 -6.47
C VAL A 443 17.83 0.20 -6.28
N GLY A 444 17.98 -0.57 -7.37
CA GLY A 444 18.60 -1.89 -7.41
C GLY A 444 17.53 -2.99 -7.27
N PRO A 445 17.31 -3.80 -8.32
CA PRO A 445 16.27 -4.80 -8.29
C PRO A 445 16.63 -5.92 -7.31
N ARG A 446 15.68 -6.24 -6.44
CA ARG A 446 15.77 -7.28 -5.40
C ARG A 446 14.66 -8.32 -5.53
N PHE A 447 13.55 -7.95 -6.18
CA PHE A 447 12.47 -8.87 -6.50
C PHE A 447 12.83 -9.65 -7.76
N LEU A 448 12.66 -10.97 -7.70
CA LEU A 448 12.39 -11.79 -8.87
C LEU A 448 10.91 -11.67 -9.22
N CYS A 449 10.55 -11.93 -10.46
CA CYS A 449 9.17 -12.00 -10.90
C CYS A 449 8.90 -13.33 -11.59
N TYR A 450 7.69 -13.84 -11.45
CA TYR A 450 7.19 -14.96 -12.23
C TYR A 450 5.82 -14.61 -12.79
N THR A 451 5.68 -14.61 -14.12
CA THR A 451 4.42 -14.33 -14.78
C THR A 451 3.65 -15.63 -14.97
N LEU A 452 2.45 -15.70 -14.38
CA LEU A 452 1.56 -16.84 -14.57
C LEU A 452 1.20 -16.96 -16.06
N PRO A 453 1.42 -18.13 -16.68
CA PRO A 453 1.04 -18.33 -18.07
C PRO A 453 -0.49 -18.25 -18.21
N PRO A 454 -1.01 -17.79 -19.36
CA PRO A 454 -2.43 -17.88 -19.63
C PRO A 454 -2.84 -19.36 -19.71
N THR A 455 -4.07 -19.66 -19.30
CA THR A 455 -4.64 -21.00 -19.44
C THR A 455 -4.65 -21.39 -20.92
N PRO A 456 -4.05 -22.53 -21.31
CA PRO A 456 -4.11 -23.03 -22.67
C PRO A 456 -5.55 -23.21 -23.15
N PHE A 457 -5.83 -22.91 -24.42
CA PHE A 457 -7.19 -22.97 -24.97
C PHE A 457 -7.87 -24.34 -24.78
N HIS A 458 -7.11 -25.43 -24.89
CA HIS A 458 -7.65 -26.79 -24.70
C HIS A 458 -8.04 -27.10 -23.25
N ASP A 459 -7.42 -26.44 -22.27
CA ASP A 459 -7.72 -26.63 -20.85
C ASP A 459 -8.92 -25.80 -20.38
N VAL A 460 -9.32 -24.78 -21.15
CA VAL A 460 -10.42 -23.88 -20.78
C VAL A 460 -11.71 -24.66 -20.53
N GLU A 461 -12.05 -25.59 -21.42
CA GLU A 461 -13.27 -26.40 -21.31
C GLU A 461 -13.24 -27.33 -20.09
N SER A 462 -12.08 -27.94 -19.82
CA SER A 462 -11.91 -28.78 -18.63
C SER A 462 -12.10 -28.00 -17.33
N ASN A 463 -11.63 -26.74 -17.29
CA ASN A 463 -11.82 -25.86 -16.14
C ASN A 463 -13.29 -25.45 -15.97
N PHE A 464 -14.01 -25.19 -17.06
CA PHE A 464 -15.45 -24.96 -16.98
C PHE A 464 -16.19 -26.18 -16.45
N ASN A 465 -15.85 -27.38 -16.91
CA ASN A 465 -16.45 -28.62 -16.43
C ASN A 465 -16.23 -28.83 -14.92
N LEU A 466 -15.03 -28.52 -14.40
CA LEU A 466 -14.75 -28.56 -12.97
C LEU A 466 -15.61 -27.57 -12.16
N ILE A 467 -15.84 -26.37 -12.71
CA ILE A 467 -16.73 -25.37 -12.08
C ILE A 467 -18.18 -25.84 -12.08
N PHE A 468 -18.66 -26.39 -13.21
CA PHE A 468 -20.02 -26.90 -13.34
C PHE A 468 -20.28 -28.20 -12.57
N ALA A 469 -19.23 -28.95 -12.21
CA ALA A 469 -19.33 -30.13 -11.36
C ALA A 469 -19.81 -29.81 -9.92
N ASN A 470 -19.99 -28.53 -9.55
CA ASN A 470 -20.53 -28.08 -8.26
C ASN A 470 -19.77 -28.65 -7.04
N ALA A 471 -18.48 -28.95 -7.20
CA ALA A 471 -17.63 -29.29 -6.07
C ALA A 471 -17.51 -28.06 -5.15
N ASP A 472 -17.63 -28.26 -3.83
CA ASP A 472 -17.45 -27.18 -2.87
C ASP A 472 -15.98 -26.71 -2.89
N ARG A 473 -15.74 -25.61 -3.60
CA ARG A 473 -14.43 -24.98 -3.74
C ARG A 473 -13.81 -24.63 -2.38
N SER A 474 -14.62 -24.34 -1.35
CA SER A 474 -14.11 -24.05 -0.01
C SER A 474 -13.48 -25.28 0.64
N ILE A 475 -14.04 -26.46 0.40
CA ILE A 475 -13.49 -27.74 0.90
C ILE A 475 -12.17 -28.04 0.20
N LEU A 476 -12.12 -27.92 -1.14
CA LEU A 476 -10.91 -28.14 -1.92
C LEU A 476 -9.79 -27.17 -1.53
N GLU A 477 -10.11 -25.88 -1.33
CA GLU A 477 -9.15 -24.88 -0.87
C GLU A 477 -8.60 -25.22 0.52
N LYS A 478 -9.47 -25.60 1.47
CA LYS A 478 -9.06 -25.97 2.83
C LYS A 478 -8.15 -27.20 2.82
N GLU A 479 -8.48 -28.21 2.01
CA GLU A 479 -7.66 -29.41 1.85
C GLU A 479 -6.31 -29.06 1.23
N ALA A 480 -6.27 -28.37 0.08
CA ALA A 480 -5.03 -27.97 -0.57
C ALA A 480 -4.13 -27.15 0.37
N ARG A 481 -4.70 -26.18 1.11
CA ARG A 481 -3.96 -25.38 2.08
C ARG A 481 -3.39 -26.22 3.22
N LEU A 482 -4.17 -27.17 3.75
CA LEU A 482 -3.70 -28.06 4.81
C LEU A 482 -2.47 -28.85 4.36
N TYR A 483 -2.50 -29.44 3.16
CA TYR A 483 -1.38 -30.22 2.61
C TYR A 483 -0.16 -29.34 2.33
N VAL A 484 -0.35 -28.19 1.69
CA VAL A 484 0.75 -27.27 1.35
C VAL A 484 1.43 -26.71 2.61
N SER A 485 0.66 -26.23 3.59
CA SER A 485 1.22 -25.72 4.85
C SER A 485 1.91 -26.81 5.67
N SER A 486 1.34 -28.02 5.72
CA SER A 486 1.97 -29.16 6.42
C SER A 486 3.28 -29.57 5.75
N TYR A 487 3.30 -29.63 4.42
CA TYR A 487 4.50 -29.99 3.66
C TYR A 487 5.60 -28.94 3.80
N LEU A 488 5.26 -27.64 3.76
CA LEU A 488 6.23 -26.57 3.98
C LEU A 488 6.85 -26.64 5.39
N ASN A 489 6.05 -26.93 6.42
CA ASN A 489 6.55 -27.13 7.78
C ASN A 489 7.46 -28.36 7.88
N GLN A 490 7.12 -29.45 7.19
CA GLN A 490 7.98 -30.62 7.12
C GLN A 490 9.33 -30.28 6.47
N LEU A 491 9.33 -29.53 5.37
CA LEU A 491 10.56 -29.12 4.68
C LEU A 491 11.44 -28.21 5.55
N THR A 492 10.86 -27.31 6.35
CA THR A 492 11.65 -26.44 7.25
C THR A 492 12.31 -27.20 8.41
N GLN A 493 11.84 -28.40 8.73
CA GLN A 493 12.45 -29.23 9.78
C GLN A 493 13.56 -30.15 9.24
N GLN A 494 13.67 -30.31 7.91
CA GLN A 494 14.64 -31.20 7.29
C GLN A 494 15.99 -30.52 7.06
N SER A 495 17.08 -31.22 7.38
CA SER A 495 18.41 -30.86 6.94
C SER A 495 18.69 -31.46 5.56
N VAL A 496 18.43 -30.70 4.49
CA VAL A 496 18.72 -31.13 3.12
C VAL A 496 19.93 -30.37 2.60
N SER A 497 20.82 -31.08 1.91
CA SER A 497 21.97 -30.49 1.21
C SER A 497 21.88 -30.83 -0.27
N ILE A 498 22.17 -29.84 -1.12
CA ILE A 498 22.22 -30.00 -2.57
C ILE A 498 23.67 -30.22 -2.99
N LYS A 499 23.90 -31.20 -3.87
CA LYS A 499 25.22 -31.47 -4.48
C LYS A 499 25.77 -30.22 -5.17
N SER A 500 27.09 -30.11 -5.25
CA SER A 500 27.75 -29.03 -5.99
C SER A 500 27.28 -29.01 -7.45
N PHE A 501 27.04 -27.82 -8.00
CA PHE A 501 26.61 -27.67 -9.37
C PHE A 501 27.64 -28.21 -10.36
N LYS A 502 27.17 -28.95 -11.37
CA LYS A 502 27.95 -29.34 -12.55
C LYS A 502 28.35 -28.08 -13.35
N LYS A 503 29.42 -28.14 -14.15
CA LYS A 503 29.97 -26.95 -14.85
C LYS A 503 28.96 -26.34 -15.82
N GLU A 504 28.18 -27.19 -16.48
CA GLU A 504 27.12 -26.86 -17.41
C GLU A 504 26.03 -26.01 -16.71
N VAL A 505 25.64 -26.42 -15.49
CA VAL A 505 24.65 -25.72 -14.65
C VAL A 505 25.19 -24.37 -14.18
N GLN A 506 26.48 -24.31 -13.79
CA GLN A 506 27.13 -23.06 -13.42
C GLN A 506 27.17 -22.07 -14.60
N ALA A 507 27.51 -22.55 -15.80
CA ALA A 507 27.52 -21.74 -17.01
C ALA A 507 26.11 -21.22 -17.35
N TYR A 508 25.09 -22.09 -17.28
CA TYR A 508 23.70 -21.71 -17.51
C TYR A 508 23.23 -20.60 -16.58
N LEU A 509 23.44 -20.76 -15.27
CA LEU A 509 23.05 -19.77 -14.26
C LEU A 509 23.83 -18.46 -14.41
N ARG A 510 25.11 -18.52 -14.81
CA ARG A 510 25.92 -17.34 -15.10
C ARG A 510 25.37 -16.55 -16.29
N THR A 511 25.10 -17.21 -17.41
CA THR A 511 24.52 -16.57 -18.61
C THR A 511 23.14 -15.99 -18.29
N ALA A 512 22.32 -16.73 -17.55
CA ALA A 512 21.00 -16.29 -17.10
C ALA A 512 21.07 -14.99 -16.26
N ALA A 513 22.01 -14.93 -15.31
CA ALA A 513 22.19 -13.77 -14.44
C ALA A 513 22.65 -12.53 -15.23
N ILE A 514 23.64 -12.68 -16.11
CA ILE A 514 24.15 -11.57 -16.94
C ILE A 514 23.04 -11.04 -17.85
N LEU A 515 22.30 -11.94 -18.52
CA LEU A 515 21.19 -11.54 -19.38
C LEU A 515 20.11 -10.80 -18.59
N MET A 516 19.73 -11.31 -17.42
CA MET A 516 18.72 -10.68 -16.55
C MET A 516 19.16 -9.27 -16.13
N SER A 517 20.41 -9.13 -15.68
CA SER A 517 20.99 -7.86 -15.24
C SER A 517 21.07 -6.83 -16.37
N ASN A 518 21.51 -7.24 -17.56
CA ASN A 518 21.51 -6.40 -18.75
C ASN A 518 20.08 -5.96 -19.11
N CYS A 519 19.13 -6.89 -19.19
CA CYS A 519 17.75 -6.59 -19.54
C CYS A 519 17.00 -5.78 -18.48
N ARG A 520 17.48 -5.71 -17.23
CA ARG A 520 16.93 -4.83 -16.18
C ARG A 520 17.52 -3.42 -16.22
N GLY A 521 18.61 -3.20 -16.93
CA GLY A 521 19.29 -1.91 -16.98
C GLY A 521 18.43 -0.76 -17.49
N ILE A 522 18.70 0.46 -17.02
CA ILE A 522 17.98 1.66 -17.42
C ILE A 522 18.74 2.31 -18.57
N VAL A 523 18.01 2.64 -19.65
CA VAL A 523 18.55 3.38 -20.79
C VAL A 523 17.91 4.77 -20.77
N ILE A 524 18.73 5.79 -20.58
CA ILE A 524 18.29 7.18 -20.60
C ILE A 524 18.44 7.71 -22.02
N LEU A 525 17.33 8.13 -22.62
CA LEU A 525 17.26 8.63 -23.99
C LEU A 525 17.13 10.15 -24.00
N GLN A 526 17.87 10.83 -24.87
CA GLN A 526 17.68 12.24 -25.18
C GLN A 526 17.03 12.39 -26.55
N SER A 527 15.95 13.17 -26.64
CA SER A 527 15.34 13.48 -27.94
C SER A 527 16.09 14.61 -28.63
N ALA A 528 16.55 14.37 -29.85
CA ALA A 528 17.10 15.38 -30.73
C ALA A 528 16.20 15.49 -31.98
N THR A 529 16.04 16.70 -32.50
CA THR A 529 15.19 16.98 -33.66
C THR A 529 16.06 17.59 -34.75
N PHE A 530 15.98 17.05 -35.96
CA PHE A 530 16.61 17.66 -37.15
C PHE A 530 15.57 17.76 -38.26
N LYS A 531 15.76 18.68 -39.19
CA LYS A 531 14.91 18.77 -40.38
C LYS A 531 15.42 17.81 -41.45
N ASN A 532 14.56 16.95 -41.98
CA ASN A 532 14.91 16.15 -43.15
C ASN A 532 15.02 17.02 -44.41
N GLU A 533 15.39 16.41 -45.54
CA GLU A 533 15.51 17.09 -46.84
C GLU A 533 14.20 17.75 -47.30
N ASP A 534 13.05 17.25 -46.81
CA ASP A 534 11.70 17.77 -47.07
C ASP A 534 11.27 18.88 -46.08
N GLY A 535 12.14 19.27 -45.14
CA GLY A 535 11.87 20.32 -44.16
C GLY A 535 11.03 19.91 -42.94
N GLU A 536 10.72 18.62 -42.80
CA GLU A 536 9.98 18.04 -41.68
C GLU A 536 10.87 17.81 -40.46
N ASP A 537 10.37 18.13 -39.27
CA ASP A 537 11.05 17.91 -38.00
C ASP A 537 11.06 16.39 -37.64
N VAL A 538 12.18 15.73 -37.90
CA VAL A 538 12.42 14.33 -37.54
C VAL A 538 13.03 14.26 -36.14
N LYS A 539 12.24 13.75 -35.18
CA LYS A 539 12.71 13.42 -33.83
C LYS A 539 13.39 12.06 -33.79
N TYR A 540 14.68 12.03 -33.45
CA TYR A 540 15.43 10.84 -33.09
C TYR A 540 15.77 10.82 -31.59
N PHE A 541 16.04 9.64 -31.06
CA PHE A 541 16.43 9.44 -29.68
C PHE A 541 17.87 8.92 -29.65
N GLU A 542 18.75 9.65 -28.99
CA GLU A 542 20.13 9.22 -28.74
C GLU A 542 20.24 8.63 -27.34
N THR A 543 21.07 7.60 -27.17
CA THR A 543 21.33 7.03 -25.85
C THR A 543 22.31 7.92 -25.11
N LEU A 544 21.84 8.56 -24.05
CA LEU A 544 22.65 9.45 -23.22
C LEU A 544 23.48 8.65 -22.22
N ASP A 545 22.82 7.72 -21.53
CA ASP A 545 23.43 6.95 -20.45
C ASP A 545 22.76 5.57 -20.32
N VAL A 546 23.54 4.59 -19.87
CA VAL A 546 23.11 3.21 -19.66
C VAL A 546 23.57 2.75 -18.28
N GLN A 547 22.61 2.50 -17.40
CA GLN A 547 22.86 1.97 -16.08
C GLN A 547 22.43 0.51 -16.00
N THR A 548 23.38 -0.42 -16.06
CA THR A 548 23.17 -1.86 -15.84
C THR A 548 23.57 -2.25 -14.42
N GLU A 549 22.81 -3.15 -13.80
CA GLU A 549 23.25 -3.76 -12.55
C GLU A 549 24.34 -4.80 -12.81
N GLU A 550 25.25 -4.97 -11.84
CA GLU A 550 26.19 -6.09 -11.86
C GLU A 550 25.48 -7.42 -11.55
N PRO A 551 25.94 -8.56 -12.12
CA PRO A 551 25.21 -9.84 -12.06
C PRO A 551 25.31 -10.56 -10.72
N TRP A 552 26.05 -10.04 -9.75
CA TRP A 552 26.41 -10.74 -8.51
C TRP A 552 25.20 -11.05 -7.62
N ARG A 553 24.24 -10.12 -7.51
CA ARG A 553 23.00 -10.40 -6.76
C ARG A 553 22.12 -11.40 -7.53
N ALA A 554 21.96 -11.16 -8.84
CA ALA A 554 21.15 -11.99 -9.71
C ALA A 554 21.61 -13.46 -9.65
N ILE A 555 22.90 -13.74 -9.84
CA ILE A 555 23.42 -15.11 -9.83
C ILE A 555 23.21 -15.79 -8.48
N GLN A 556 23.38 -15.08 -7.37
CA GLN A 556 23.14 -15.65 -6.05
C GLN A 556 21.66 -15.97 -5.82
N GLN A 557 20.74 -15.10 -6.27
CA GLN A 557 19.30 -15.37 -6.21
C GLN A 557 18.90 -16.59 -7.05
N LEU A 558 19.43 -16.72 -8.27
CA LEU A 558 19.13 -17.85 -9.15
C LEU A 558 19.72 -19.17 -8.63
N ILE A 559 20.93 -19.13 -8.07
CA ILE A 559 21.55 -20.27 -7.37
C ILE A 559 20.66 -20.75 -6.23
N GLU A 560 20.23 -19.84 -5.36
CA GLU A 560 19.42 -20.19 -4.21
C GLU A 560 18.04 -20.71 -4.63
N LEU A 561 17.39 -20.04 -5.58
CA LEU A 561 16.10 -20.48 -6.10
C LEU A 561 16.18 -21.88 -6.72
N SER A 562 17.20 -22.16 -7.54
CA SER A 562 17.36 -23.49 -8.17
C SER A 562 17.56 -24.60 -7.13
N LYS A 563 18.36 -24.36 -6.07
CA LYS A 563 18.51 -25.30 -4.96
C LYS A 563 17.19 -25.56 -4.26
N TYR A 564 16.45 -24.51 -3.90
CA TYR A 564 15.18 -24.69 -3.20
C TYR A 564 14.11 -25.37 -4.06
N LEU A 565 14.09 -25.12 -5.37
CA LEU A 565 13.22 -25.84 -6.30
C LEU A 565 13.51 -27.35 -6.27
N ALA A 566 14.79 -27.74 -6.31
CA ALA A 566 15.18 -29.15 -6.20
C ALA A 566 14.78 -29.75 -4.84
N ILE A 567 15.03 -29.04 -3.73
CA ILE A 567 14.68 -29.49 -2.36
C ILE A 567 13.16 -29.69 -2.23
N VAL A 568 12.34 -28.79 -2.78
CA VAL A 568 10.87 -28.88 -2.70
C VAL A 568 10.34 -30.18 -3.31
N VAL A 569 10.97 -30.68 -4.38
CA VAL A 569 10.58 -31.92 -5.05
C VAL A 569 11.33 -33.14 -4.48
N GLY A 570 12.23 -32.94 -3.51
CA GLY A 570 13.00 -34.00 -2.87
C GLY A 570 14.22 -34.47 -3.67
N LYS A 571 14.70 -33.66 -4.63
CA LYS A 571 15.94 -33.93 -5.39
C LYS A 571 17.16 -33.48 -4.59
N ASP A 572 18.29 -34.17 -4.80
CA ASP A 572 19.59 -33.83 -4.20
C ASP A 572 20.52 -33.06 -5.16
N GLU A 573 20.10 -32.84 -6.39
CA GLU A 573 20.78 -32.03 -7.41
C GLU A 573 19.79 -31.21 -8.22
N VAL A 574 20.27 -30.12 -8.81
CA VAL A 574 19.50 -29.28 -9.74
C VAL A 574 19.52 -29.92 -11.12
N GLY A 575 18.33 -30.23 -11.64
CA GLY A 575 18.13 -30.84 -12.95
C GLY A 575 17.54 -29.87 -13.97
N VAL A 576 17.15 -30.42 -15.12
CA VAL A 576 16.60 -29.67 -16.27
C VAL A 576 15.31 -28.94 -15.91
N GLU A 577 14.38 -29.61 -15.23
CA GLU A 577 13.09 -29.02 -14.83
C GLU A 577 13.26 -27.75 -13.97
N GLU A 578 14.20 -27.77 -13.02
CA GLU A 578 14.47 -26.59 -12.19
C GLU A 578 15.03 -25.44 -13.04
N LEU A 579 15.85 -25.74 -14.04
CA LEU A 579 16.44 -24.74 -14.94
C LEU A 579 15.43 -24.15 -15.93
N GLU A 580 14.42 -24.92 -16.36
CA GLU A 580 13.29 -24.41 -17.14
C GLU A 580 12.51 -23.35 -16.34
N ILE A 581 12.26 -23.63 -15.06
CA ILE A 581 11.61 -22.67 -14.16
C ILE A 581 12.49 -21.41 -13.99
N ILE A 582 13.81 -21.58 -13.83
CA ILE A 582 14.75 -20.46 -13.76
C ILE A 582 14.70 -19.60 -15.02
N LYS A 583 14.64 -20.21 -16.21
CA LYS A 583 14.52 -19.47 -17.49
C LYS A 583 13.28 -18.58 -17.50
N GLU A 584 12.14 -19.11 -17.10
CA GLU A 584 10.89 -18.35 -17.07
C GLU A 584 10.89 -17.25 -16.00
N VAL A 585 11.52 -17.48 -14.83
CA VAL A 585 11.71 -16.46 -13.79
C VAL A 585 12.63 -15.34 -14.29
N VAL A 586 13.73 -15.68 -14.99
CA VAL A 586 14.66 -14.71 -15.57
C VAL A 586 13.95 -13.83 -16.60
N ILE A 587 13.20 -14.43 -17.53
CA ILE A 587 12.45 -13.69 -18.56
C ILE A 587 11.32 -12.86 -17.95
N SER A 588 10.63 -13.37 -16.93
CA SER A 588 9.56 -12.65 -16.22
C SER A 588 10.07 -11.50 -15.35
N SER A 589 11.33 -11.56 -14.94
CA SER A 589 12.02 -10.57 -14.10
C SER A 589 12.50 -9.33 -14.86
N MET A 590 12.34 -9.31 -16.19
CA MET A 590 12.70 -8.20 -17.06
C MET A 590 11.48 -7.27 -17.28
N PRO A 591 11.69 -6.00 -17.66
CA PRO A 591 10.59 -5.16 -18.13
C PRO A 591 9.77 -5.85 -19.22
N ALA A 592 8.44 -5.76 -19.16
CA ALA A 592 7.54 -6.55 -20.01
C ALA A 592 7.84 -6.40 -21.50
N ASP A 593 8.17 -5.19 -21.94
CA ASP A 593 8.54 -4.90 -23.33
C ASP A 593 9.75 -5.72 -23.78
N ARG A 594 10.79 -5.80 -22.95
CA ARG A 594 12.01 -6.56 -23.24
C ARG A 594 11.79 -8.05 -23.17
N SER A 595 10.99 -8.50 -22.21
CA SER A 595 10.54 -9.89 -22.09
C SER A 595 9.82 -10.34 -23.37
N GLN A 596 8.87 -9.53 -23.86
CA GLN A 596 8.15 -9.79 -25.11
C GLN A 596 9.09 -9.79 -26.32
N ALA A 597 10.01 -8.82 -26.40
CA ALA A 597 10.98 -8.76 -27.49
C ALA A 597 11.88 -10.00 -27.52
N LEU A 598 12.39 -10.47 -26.38
CA LEU A 598 13.19 -11.69 -26.31
C LEU A 598 12.40 -12.94 -26.73
N ARG A 599 11.12 -13.03 -26.36
CA ARG A 599 10.25 -14.12 -26.84
C ARG A 599 10.06 -14.07 -28.36
N ALA A 600 9.88 -12.88 -28.94
CA ALA A 600 9.81 -12.70 -30.40
C ALA A 600 11.15 -13.06 -31.09
N ILE A 601 12.29 -12.64 -30.52
CA ILE A 601 13.62 -12.97 -31.03
C ILE A 601 13.86 -14.49 -31.03
N LYS A 602 13.39 -15.19 -29.99
CA LYS A 602 13.46 -16.66 -29.93
C LYS A 602 12.70 -17.29 -31.10
N ASN A 603 11.50 -16.80 -31.40
CA ASN A 603 10.67 -17.31 -32.51
C ASN A 603 11.28 -17.02 -33.89
N SER A 604 12.17 -16.04 -33.99
CA SER A 604 12.90 -15.69 -35.22
C SER A 604 14.35 -16.21 -35.20
N GLU A 605 14.62 -17.30 -34.48
CA GLU A 605 15.93 -17.98 -34.42
C GLU A 605 17.11 -17.08 -34.02
N GLY A 606 16.84 -16.01 -33.26
CA GLY A 606 17.86 -15.09 -32.75
C GLY A 606 18.19 -13.91 -33.67
N ASN A 607 17.51 -13.75 -34.82
CA ASN A 607 17.63 -12.58 -35.68
C ASN A 607 16.25 -11.93 -35.91
N ILE A 608 16.14 -10.62 -35.73
CA ILE A 608 14.85 -9.92 -35.87
C ILE A 608 15.01 -8.53 -36.49
N THR A 609 14.02 -8.11 -37.25
CA THR A 609 13.86 -6.73 -37.73
C THR A 609 12.84 -5.97 -36.89
N ALA A 610 12.90 -4.64 -36.92
CA ALA A 610 11.89 -3.80 -36.27
C ALA A 610 10.46 -4.04 -36.80
N LYS A 611 10.33 -4.45 -38.08
CA LYS A 611 9.04 -4.80 -38.68
C LYS A 611 8.53 -6.13 -38.11
N GLN A 612 9.35 -7.17 -38.09
CA GLN A 612 8.96 -8.44 -37.49
C GLN A 612 8.57 -8.28 -36.01
N LEU A 613 9.32 -7.49 -35.23
CA LEU A 613 8.94 -7.22 -33.84
C LEU A 613 7.60 -6.47 -33.73
N SER A 614 7.31 -5.57 -34.66
CA SER A 614 6.01 -4.88 -34.79
C SER A 614 4.88 -5.83 -35.16
N ASP A 615 5.15 -6.92 -35.87
CA ASP A 615 4.13 -7.92 -36.22
C ASP A 615 3.83 -8.84 -35.02
N TYR A 616 4.82 -9.07 -34.15
CA TYR A 616 4.69 -9.82 -32.89
C TYR A 616 4.15 -9.01 -31.72
N SER A 617 4.09 -7.68 -31.81
CA SER A 617 3.65 -6.80 -30.74
C SER A 617 2.57 -5.85 -31.22
N GLU A 618 1.64 -5.44 -30.36
CA GLU A 618 0.62 -4.43 -30.69
C GLU A 618 1.22 -3.00 -30.79
N LYS A 619 2.48 -2.87 -31.22
CA LYS A 619 3.26 -1.62 -31.21
C LYS A 619 3.75 -1.28 -32.61
N SER A 620 3.95 0.01 -32.87
CA SER A 620 4.48 0.48 -34.15
C SER A 620 5.92 0.00 -34.40
N ALA A 621 6.31 -0.14 -35.67
CA ALA A 621 7.68 -0.41 -36.08
C ALA A 621 8.70 0.61 -35.54
N LYS A 622 8.31 1.87 -35.34
CA LYS A 622 9.15 2.90 -34.69
C LYS A 622 9.42 2.54 -33.23
N THR A 623 8.39 2.12 -32.49
CA THR A 623 8.52 1.67 -31.10
C THR A 623 9.34 0.38 -31.00
N GLY A 624 9.13 -0.56 -31.92
CA GLY A 624 9.91 -1.79 -32.01
C GLY A 624 11.40 -1.51 -32.26
N ARG A 625 11.72 -0.62 -33.20
CA ARG A 625 13.10 -0.18 -33.46
C ARG A 625 13.75 0.43 -32.21
N ARG A 626 13.05 1.33 -31.52
CA ARG A 626 13.55 1.94 -30.27
C ARG A 626 13.90 0.88 -29.23
N LEU A 627 13.02 -0.10 -29.03
CA LEU A 627 13.24 -1.18 -28.06
C LEU A 627 14.44 -2.06 -28.43
N LEU A 628 14.62 -2.36 -29.72
CA LEU A 628 15.78 -3.12 -30.21
C LEU A 628 17.08 -2.33 -30.06
N ASP A 629 17.07 -1.03 -30.33
CA ASP A 629 18.21 -0.14 -30.10
C ASP A 629 18.57 -0.05 -28.60
N GLU A 630 17.58 -0.02 -27.71
CA GLU A 630 17.82 -0.12 -26.26
C GLU A 630 18.48 -1.45 -25.88
N LEU A 631 18.04 -2.57 -26.44
CA LEU A 631 18.66 -3.88 -26.19
C LEU A 631 20.10 -3.96 -26.73
N CYS A 632 20.42 -3.24 -27.81
CA CYS A 632 21.81 -3.06 -28.26
C CYS A 632 22.63 -2.26 -27.23
N ALA A 633 22.08 -1.15 -26.73
CA ALA A 633 22.74 -0.33 -25.70
C ALA A 633 22.99 -1.12 -24.41
N LEU A 634 22.07 -2.02 -24.06
CA LEU A 634 22.20 -2.96 -22.93
C LEU A 634 23.08 -4.18 -23.24
N LYS A 635 23.76 -4.19 -24.38
CA LYS A 635 24.67 -5.26 -24.81
C LYS A 635 24.00 -6.63 -24.95
N VAL A 636 22.69 -6.69 -25.22
CA VAL A 636 21.94 -7.95 -25.44
C VAL A 636 21.92 -8.33 -26.92
N LEU A 637 21.83 -7.33 -27.80
CA LEU A 637 21.80 -7.50 -29.26
C LEU A 637 22.98 -6.79 -29.92
N ASP A 638 23.33 -7.25 -31.11
CA ASP A 638 24.19 -6.55 -32.06
C ASP A 638 23.35 -6.05 -33.24
N LYS A 639 23.60 -4.80 -33.66
CA LYS A 639 22.91 -4.19 -34.80
C LYS A 639 23.76 -4.38 -36.06
N THR A 640 23.21 -5.06 -37.06
CA THR A 640 23.85 -5.27 -38.36
C THR A 640 23.10 -4.49 -39.46
N ARG A 641 23.84 -3.96 -40.44
CA ARG A 641 23.21 -3.40 -41.64
C ARG A 641 22.63 -4.57 -42.44
N GLY A 642 21.33 -4.52 -42.75
CA GLY A 642 20.66 -5.62 -43.45
C GLY A 642 21.25 -5.85 -44.83
N GLU A 643 21.32 -7.12 -45.24
CA GLU A 643 21.70 -7.49 -46.61
C GLU A 643 20.61 -7.00 -47.58
N GLY A 644 20.86 -5.87 -48.26
CA GLY A 644 20.02 -5.41 -49.37
C GLY A 644 18.74 -4.63 -49.02
N SER A 645 18.51 -4.24 -47.76
CA SER A 645 17.38 -3.37 -47.39
C SER A 645 17.81 -2.20 -46.49
N ILE A 646 17.05 -1.10 -46.52
CA ILE A 646 17.26 0.09 -45.64
C ILE A 646 17.00 -0.27 -44.15
N ALA A 647 16.40 -1.43 -43.86
CA ALA A 647 16.13 -1.86 -42.50
C ALA A 647 17.37 -2.51 -41.85
N ALA A 648 17.70 -2.08 -40.62
CA ALA A 648 18.72 -2.73 -39.80
C ALA A 648 18.19 -4.06 -39.23
N ASP A 649 19.05 -5.07 -39.24
CA ASP A 649 18.83 -6.36 -38.61
C ASP A 649 19.43 -6.34 -37.20
N TYR A 650 18.81 -7.08 -36.28
CA TYR A 650 19.24 -7.17 -34.90
C TYR A 650 19.44 -8.63 -34.52
N LYS A 651 20.66 -8.95 -34.13
CA LYS A 651 21.06 -10.33 -33.82
C LYS A 651 21.36 -10.48 -32.34
N LEU A 652 20.92 -11.59 -31.75
CA LEU A 652 21.26 -11.93 -30.38
C LEU A 652 22.77 -12.15 -30.24
N LYS A 653 23.38 -11.56 -29.20
CA LYS A 653 24.80 -11.78 -28.93
C LYS A 653 25.10 -13.25 -28.70
N VAL A 654 26.29 -13.68 -29.15
CA VAL A 654 26.73 -15.08 -29.09
C VAL A 654 26.64 -15.64 -27.67
N GLU A 655 27.01 -14.86 -26.66
CA GLU A 655 26.98 -15.27 -25.24
C GLU A 655 25.58 -15.59 -24.70
N PHE A 656 24.51 -15.06 -25.29
CA PHE A 656 23.13 -15.32 -24.88
C PHE A 656 22.38 -16.27 -25.82
N LYS A 657 22.97 -16.60 -26.98
CA LYS A 657 22.31 -17.35 -28.04
C LYS A 657 21.76 -18.68 -27.54
N ASP A 658 22.62 -19.49 -26.92
CA ASP A 658 22.26 -20.82 -26.46
C ASP A 658 21.23 -20.74 -25.33
N PHE A 659 21.38 -19.80 -24.39
CA PHE A 659 20.43 -19.65 -23.29
C PHE A 659 19.03 -19.27 -23.77
N VAL A 660 18.89 -18.37 -24.75
CA VAL A 660 17.59 -17.92 -25.25
C VAL A 660 16.96 -18.97 -26.17
N LEU A 661 17.73 -19.49 -27.13
CA LEU A 661 17.21 -20.35 -28.20
C LEU A 661 16.96 -21.79 -27.75
N LEU A 662 17.91 -22.40 -27.03
CA LEU A 662 17.83 -23.80 -26.64
C LEU A 662 16.94 -23.99 -25.42
N ASP A 663 16.33 -25.17 -25.30
CA ASP A 663 15.82 -25.61 -24.00
C ASP A 663 16.98 -25.96 -23.05
N PRO A 664 16.75 -26.09 -21.73
CA PRO A 664 17.84 -26.39 -20.81
C PRO A 664 18.46 -27.78 -21.03
N ALA A 665 17.73 -28.77 -21.55
CA ALA A 665 18.29 -30.09 -21.84
C ALA A 665 19.29 -30.03 -23.00
N GLU A 666 18.89 -29.36 -24.08
CA GLU A 666 19.71 -29.06 -25.25
C GLU A 666 20.93 -28.23 -24.88
N TYR A 667 20.77 -27.19 -24.05
CA TYR A 667 21.88 -26.38 -23.56
C TYR A 667 22.93 -27.23 -22.83
N MET A 668 22.49 -28.07 -21.89
CA MET A 668 23.40 -28.93 -21.11
C MET A 668 24.14 -29.92 -22.02
N SER A 669 23.43 -30.48 -23.00
CA SER A 669 24.00 -31.37 -24.00
C SER A 669 25.00 -30.65 -24.91
N ALA A 670 24.68 -29.44 -25.40
CA ALA A 670 25.56 -28.65 -26.26
C ALA A 670 26.87 -28.27 -25.53
N TYR A 671 26.76 -27.83 -24.27
CA TYR A 671 27.92 -27.52 -23.43
C TYR A 671 28.82 -28.75 -23.21
N SER A 672 28.21 -29.91 -22.94
CA SER A 672 28.94 -31.16 -22.71
C SER A 672 29.66 -31.68 -23.96
N ARG A 673 29.14 -31.40 -25.16
CA ARG A 673 29.75 -31.82 -26.45
C ARG A 673 30.92 -30.94 -26.90
N GLY A 674 31.21 -29.84 -26.20
CA GLY A 674 32.42 -29.06 -26.42
C GLY A 674 32.43 -28.24 -27.72
N THR A 675 31.37 -27.49 -28.02
CA THR A 675 31.56 -26.31 -28.88
C THR A 675 32.31 -25.26 -28.06
N GLU A 676 33.57 -25.02 -28.42
CA GLU A 676 34.49 -24.07 -27.80
C GLU A 676 33.77 -22.78 -27.36
N THR A 677 33.87 -22.46 -26.07
CA THR A 677 33.66 -21.08 -25.61
C THR A 677 34.80 -20.23 -26.20
N PRO A 678 34.53 -19.16 -26.98
CA PRO A 678 35.59 -18.32 -27.50
C PRO A 678 36.44 -17.71 -26.37
N PRO A 679 37.76 -17.56 -26.54
CA PRO A 679 38.67 -17.09 -25.50
C PRO A 679 38.61 -15.55 -25.39
N HIS A 680 37.59 -15.01 -24.75
CA HIS A 680 37.60 -13.62 -24.25
C HIS A 680 36.91 -13.51 -22.90
N ILE A 681 37.46 -14.23 -21.92
CA ILE A 681 37.46 -13.77 -20.53
C ILE A 681 38.93 -13.50 -20.26
N GLU A 682 39.32 -12.23 -20.28
CA GLU A 682 40.59 -11.84 -19.69
C GLU A 682 40.65 -12.45 -18.30
N LYS A 683 41.68 -13.28 -18.08
CA LYS A 683 42.08 -13.69 -16.74
C LYS A 683 42.33 -12.40 -15.95
N VAL A 684 41.38 -12.01 -15.11
CA VAL A 684 41.71 -11.17 -13.97
C VAL A 684 42.66 -12.02 -13.14
N ASN A 685 43.95 -11.68 -13.21
CA ASN A 685 44.98 -12.30 -12.39
C ASN A 685 44.60 -12.09 -10.92
N ASP A 686 44.37 -13.19 -10.20
CA ASP A 686 44.28 -13.26 -8.74
C ASP A 686 45.63 -12.88 -8.10
N GLY A 687 46.01 -11.60 -8.14
CA GLY A 687 47.31 -11.18 -7.62
C GLY A 687 47.61 -9.70 -7.45
N GLN A 688 46.75 -8.76 -7.86
CA GLN A 688 47.04 -7.32 -7.69
C GLN A 688 45.77 -6.53 -7.35
N LEU A 689 45.29 -6.63 -6.11
CA LEU A 689 44.27 -5.73 -5.55
C LEU A 689 44.51 -5.45 -4.05
N PHE A 690 45.77 -5.50 -3.62
CA PHE A 690 46.25 -4.92 -2.36
C PHE A 690 47.44 -4.02 -2.67
N ASP A 691 47.16 -2.76 -3.00
CA ASP A 691 47.96 -1.57 -2.66
C ASP A 691 47.47 -0.35 -3.47
N LYS A 692 46.48 0.36 -2.91
CA LYS A 692 46.46 1.82 -2.65
C LYS A 692 45.04 2.31 -2.37
#